data_AF-A0A8H6SL33-F1
#
_entry.id   AF-A0A8H6SL33-F1
#
_cell.length_a   1.000
_cell.length_b   1.000
_cell.length_c   1.000
_cell.angle_alpha   90.00
_cell.angle_beta   90.00
_cell.angle_gamma   90.00
#
_symmetry.space_group_name_H-M   'P 1'
#
loop_
_entity.id
_entity.type
_entity.pdbx_description
1 polymer ?
#
loop_
_entity_poly.entity_id
_entity_poly.type
_entity_poly.pdbx_seq_one_letter_code
_entity_poly.pdbx_strand_id
1 'polypeptide(L)'
;MTTLHPALRPADLQNLPLRIRPDAQAACRIDGHSPQAIKVLRILGAGQIPEEKQQAVLPLVFHLLNPAGIPPIAALSEEVDEPTRRTLLAAALAIGAAYSVQIPSETASALWPRIWAWAHVFFSHWAHLKPLLPEMPDLFRPLIHCTTAFNEPSGAPSDVVLRAPGFRGVLASLWRRQLSAETQPRILRTLILDVSNLIMALEPSERTNFQELVDGVGGMRELAGLVVETLKMVLEKIELELDDNAYVSTIHSLVSLILHGDFSTLRGVGRLSDRKWEDLPLGAFVDALLDTPEFLAMLVRIVVSLCANPVPGTGYTVADIYLILGRVIALRQGTQHPSSLMSLGLILAIVRSAMDEYPGKKEVLPHLRRLLDESLDSTCVYRASALMLDGALKINANPGEPAQSETFQRCEMYPHWVALTRRSSARYPVLERLHASAWGLTGRHKICDNWKCNAMVERKKLFKCSACHALSYCSSDCQKLDWKSAGHREACDSYRYLIPTDRSNPTFDYKDRKYLALLLDEEYSNNFGTISAKQVAFLANAADADALPVTLFDYAAGPIRTEVSSVAHIADLLTKPTPSNTKIPKVASTEWADIVARARRSQGRLALHVVVSRARVFVLPLSTASNLIDAEVRVLASALRVGSKPGVRIQWEDVLQDPRFPAVKTALTRSQCEDTQSFGWSDAAADDYDYDETTDCPPSCLSISFLHKPHRADSLDPRTISDIHISSPVEFVVSITDIEFNTCSGFPSEAPSPPPISTPATHSSLSNSTKLLLSTIIPGILVAGFIAALVLYTRDRWARGTPKLEPFLLRAPTSSSDLETGTPRAESEDCREPASLPSGLSHTQSGTCTLDAYGNEPQRIADGGNIAIAPPSYHAPSIVDV
;
A
#
# COMPACT_ATOMS: atom_id res chain seq x y z
N MET A 1 50.97 -3.83 -18.11
CA MET A 1 51.36 -3.05 -16.91
C MET A 1 50.76 -1.66 -17.08
N THR A 2 49.65 -1.38 -16.41
CA THR A 2 49.08 -0.03 -16.35
C THR A 2 50.10 0.88 -15.67
N THR A 3 50.54 1.92 -16.36
CA THR A 3 51.50 2.89 -15.82
C THR A 3 50.86 3.59 -14.63
N LEU A 4 51.52 3.57 -13.46
CA LEU A 4 51.04 4.27 -12.28
C LEU A 4 50.84 5.77 -12.58
N HIS A 5 49.67 6.29 -12.19
CA HIS A 5 49.31 7.69 -12.38
C HIS A 5 50.39 8.61 -11.77
N PRO A 6 50.78 9.73 -12.42
CA PRO A 6 51.83 10.62 -11.92
C PRO A 6 51.67 11.06 -10.46
N ALA A 7 50.44 11.36 -10.03
CA ALA A 7 50.12 11.77 -8.66
C ALA A 7 50.36 10.69 -7.59
N LEU A 8 50.53 9.42 -7.99
CA LEU A 8 50.83 8.30 -7.08
C LEU A 8 52.32 7.96 -7.05
N ARG A 9 53.15 8.62 -7.86
CA ARG A 9 54.58 8.32 -7.95
C ARG A 9 55.32 8.92 -6.76
N PRO A 10 56.27 8.20 -6.15
CA PRO A 10 57.08 8.75 -5.05
C PRO A 10 57.83 10.05 -5.38
N ALA A 11 58.08 10.34 -6.66
CA ALA A 11 58.67 11.60 -7.10
C ALA A 11 57.82 12.82 -6.73
N ASP A 12 56.50 12.67 -6.66
CA ASP A 12 55.57 13.76 -6.37
C ASP A 12 55.67 14.26 -4.91
N LEU A 13 56.22 13.44 -4.00
CA LEU A 13 56.54 13.84 -2.62
C LEU A 13 57.49 15.05 -2.56
N GLN A 14 58.24 15.34 -3.63
CA GLN A 14 59.10 16.53 -3.71
C GLN A 14 58.29 17.84 -3.65
N ASN A 15 57.00 17.81 -3.96
CA ASN A 15 56.12 18.98 -3.92
C ASN A 15 55.65 19.31 -2.49
N LEU A 16 55.86 18.42 -1.51
CA LEU A 16 55.54 18.67 -0.11
C LEU A 16 56.43 19.76 0.52
N PRO A 17 55.92 20.49 1.54
CA PRO A 17 56.71 21.41 2.35
C PRO A 17 58.00 20.76 2.88
N LEU A 18 59.11 21.52 2.86
CA LEU A 18 60.45 21.04 3.27
C LEU A 18 60.46 20.40 4.67
N ARG A 19 59.59 20.87 5.57
CA ARG A 19 59.49 20.36 6.96
C ARG A 19 58.99 18.92 7.05
N ILE A 20 58.16 18.46 6.10
CA ILE A 20 57.53 17.13 6.14
C ILE A 20 57.98 16.21 5.02
N ARG A 21 58.58 16.77 3.96
CA ARG A 21 59.08 16.03 2.81
C ARG A 21 60.05 14.88 3.19
N PRO A 22 61.07 15.09 4.06
CA PRO A 22 61.99 14.01 4.43
C PRO A 22 61.27 12.87 5.14
N ASP A 23 60.32 13.19 6.02
CA ASP A 23 59.52 12.22 6.77
C ASP A 23 58.63 11.39 5.84
N ALA A 24 57.97 12.04 4.86
CA ALA A 24 57.13 11.36 3.87
C ALA A 24 57.96 10.46 2.93
N GLN A 25 59.12 10.94 2.47
CA GLN A 25 60.04 10.16 1.64
C GLN A 25 60.63 8.97 2.38
N ALA A 26 60.98 9.14 3.66
CA ALA A 26 61.46 8.06 4.51
C ALA A 26 60.37 7.00 4.72
N ALA A 27 59.13 7.43 4.96
CA ALA A 27 57.98 6.54 5.11
C ALA A 27 57.68 5.69 3.87
N CYS A 28 57.92 6.19 2.65
CA CYS A 28 57.77 5.40 1.43
C CYS A 28 58.96 4.48 1.09
N ARG A 29 60.09 4.60 1.80
CA ARG A 29 61.33 3.80 1.56
C ARG A 29 61.50 2.65 2.56
N ILE A 30 61.08 2.88 3.80
CA ILE A 30 61.14 1.95 4.92
C ILE A 30 59.77 1.24 5.00
N ASP A 31 59.69 0.05 5.62
CA ASP A 31 58.51 -0.85 5.73
C ASP A 31 57.16 -0.19 6.13
N GLY A 32 56.62 0.71 5.30
CA GLY A 32 55.30 1.34 5.33
C GLY A 32 54.98 2.20 6.56
N HIS A 33 55.10 1.65 7.76
CA HIS A 33 54.30 2.03 8.92
C HIS A 33 55.13 2.76 9.99
N SER A 34 56.02 3.64 9.54
CA SER A 34 56.96 4.34 10.42
C SER A 34 56.27 5.47 11.21
N PRO A 35 56.78 5.85 12.40
CA PRO A 35 56.28 7.02 13.14
C PRO A 35 56.27 8.32 12.31
N GLN A 36 57.16 8.40 11.31
CA GLN A 36 57.22 9.50 10.35
C GLN A 36 55.97 9.57 9.47
N ALA A 37 55.42 8.43 9.03
CA ALA A 37 54.18 8.38 8.26
C ALA A 37 52.99 8.96 9.06
N ILE A 38 52.82 8.50 10.30
CA ILE A 38 51.77 8.96 11.22
C ILE A 38 51.91 10.47 11.46
N LYS A 39 53.13 10.96 11.67
CA LYS A 39 53.40 12.40 11.84
C LYS A 39 52.97 13.22 10.63
N VAL A 40 53.32 12.78 9.41
CA VAL A 40 52.91 13.48 8.17
C VAL A 40 51.40 13.53 8.03
N LEU A 41 50.70 12.41 8.27
CA LEU A 41 49.25 12.33 8.16
C LEU A 41 48.53 13.18 9.23
N ARG A 42 49.07 13.26 10.45
CA ARG A 42 48.53 14.16 11.49
C ARG A 42 48.72 15.64 11.12
N ILE A 43 49.85 16.01 10.52
CA ILE A 43 50.08 17.37 10.03
C ILE A 43 49.09 17.73 8.92
N LEU A 44 48.79 16.78 8.01
CA LEU A 44 47.75 16.93 6.99
C LEU A 44 46.37 17.11 7.64
N GLY A 45 45.96 16.22 8.54
CA GLY A 45 44.65 16.28 9.22
C GLY A 45 44.46 17.54 10.07
N ALA A 46 45.55 18.15 10.55
CA ALA A 46 45.54 19.43 11.24
C ALA A 46 45.47 20.66 10.30
N GLY A 47 45.36 20.46 8.98
CA GLY A 47 45.28 21.54 7.99
C GLY A 47 46.57 22.34 7.83
N GLN A 48 47.72 21.79 8.25
CA GLN A 48 49.01 22.51 8.21
C GLN A 48 49.73 22.38 6.86
N ILE A 49 49.18 21.60 5.92
CA ILE A 49 49.66 21.51 4.54
C ILE A 49 48.78 22.42 3.68
N PRO A 50 49.36 23.41 2.97
CA PRO A 50 48.62 24.27 2.05
C PRO A 50 47.83 23.42 1.04
N GLU A 51 46.59 23.81 0.76
CA GLU A 51 45.64 23.05 -0.07
C GLU A 51 46.25 22.65 -1.42
N GLU A 52 46.99 23.56 -2.07
CA GLU A 52 47.65 23.33 -3.35
C GLU A 52 48.78 22.29 -3.31
N LYS A 53 49.20 21.86 -2.11
CA LYS A 53 50.25 20.85 -1.90
C LYS A 53 49.72 19.56 -1.28
N GLN A 54 48.43 19.48 -0.93
CA GLN A 54 47.86 18.31 -0.28
C GLN A 54 47.88 17.07 -1.19
N GLN A 55 47.69 17.26 -2.50
CA GLN A 55 47.79 16.17 -3.50
C GLN A 55 49.14 15.45 -3.50
N ALA A 56 50.22 16.15 -3.15
CA ALA A 56 51.55 15.56 -3.08
C ALA A 56 51.70 14.52 -1.95
N VAL A 57 50.69 14.34 -1.08
CA VAL A 57 50.65 13.29 -0.04
C VAL A 57 50.15 11.95 -0.61
N LEU A 58 49.47 11.93 -1.76
CA LEU A 58 48.86 10.72 -2.34
C LEU A 58 49.84 9.55 -2.56
N PRO A 59 51.12 9.73 -2.93
CA PRO A 59 52.07 8.60 -3.01
C PRO A 59 52.28 7.90 -1.66
N LEU A 60 52.26 8.67 -0.56
CA LEU A 60 52.36 8.11 0.80
C LEU A 60 51.09 7.35 1.16
N VAL A 61 49.90 7.92 0.91
CA VAL A 61 48.61 7.24 1.13
C VAL A 61 48.55 5.92 0.35
N PHE A 62 48.93 5.94 -0.93
CA PHE A 62 48.94 4.75 -1.80
C PHE A 62 49.90 3.66 -1.32
N HIS A 63 51.06 4.06 -0.79
CA HIS A 63 52.04 3.15 -0.20
C HIS A 63 51.52 2.51 1.10
N LEU A 64 51.00 3.32 2.02
CA LEU A 64 50.47 2.89 3.31
C LEU A 64 49.27 1.95 3.20
N LEU A 65 48.44 2.16 2.19
CA LEU A 65 47.24 1.35 1.96
C LEU A 65 47.51 0.10 1.10
N ASN A 66 48.77 -0.32 0.95
CA ASN A 66 49.08 -1.56 0.25
C ASN A 66 48.39 -2.76 0.94
N PRO A 67 47.55 -3.56 0.23
CA PRO A 67 46.87 -4.71 0.84
C PRO A 67 47.84 -5.75 1.41
N ALA A 68 49.07 -5.83 0.91
CA ALA A 68 50.11 -6.70 1.46
C ALA A 68 50.55 -6.32 2.89
N GLY A 69 50.24 -5.10 3.34
CA GLY A 69 50.50 -4.64 4.71
C GLY A 69 49.37 -4.95 5.69
N ILE A 70 48.27 -5.56 5.24
CA ILE A 70 47.16 -5.96 6.11
C ILE A 70 47.65 -7.09 7.03
N PRO A 71 47.61 -6.91 8.37
CA PRO A 71 47.99 -7.96 9.31
C PRO A 71 47.08 -9.19 9.16
N PRO A 72 47.58 -10.42 9.38
CA PRO A 72 46.75 -11.61 9.43
C PRO A 72 45.61 -11.42 10.43
N ILE A 73 44.38 -11.85 10.09
CA ILE A 73 43.20 -11.70 10.97
C ILE A 73 43.44 -12.33 12.35
N ALA A 74 44.16 -13.46 12.41
CA ALA A 74 44.55 -14.10 13.67
C ALA A 74 45.42 -13.23 14.58
N ALA A 75 46.16 -12.27 14.01
CA ALA A 75 46.97 -11.31 14.75
C ALA A 75 46.15 -10.13 15.30
N LEU A 76 44.85 -10.03 14.97
CA LEU A 76 43.94 -9.01 15.50
C LEU A 76 43.23 -9.48 16.80
N SER A 77 43.80 -10.46 17.51
CA SER A 77 43.34 -10.96 18.82
C SER A 77 43.56 -9.95 19.97
N GLU A 78 43.19 -10.31 21.20
CA GLU A 78 43.13 -9.40 22.36
C GLU A 78 44.43 -8.60 22.64
N GLU A 79 45.60 -9.14 22.30
CA GLU A 79 46.88 -8.43 22.40
C GLU A 79 47.51 -8.20 21.02
N VAL A 80 47.25 -7.03 20.43
CA VAL A 80 47.88 -6.60 19.19
C VAL A 80 49.24 -5.96 19.49
N ASP A 81 50.31 -6.46 18.86
CA ASP A 81 51.64 -5.92 19.06
C ASP A 81 51.77 -4.45 18.56
N GLU A 82 52.74 -3.73 19.11
CA GLU A 82 52.92 -2.30 18.80
C GLU A 82 53.22 -2.02 17.30
N PRO A 83 53.99 -2.86 16.56
CA PRO A 83 54.11 -2.74 15.11
C PRO A 83 52.78 -2.86 14.36
N THR A 84 51.94 -3.83 14.71
CA THR A 84 50.62 -4.05 14.09
C THR A 84 49.69 -2.88 14.43
N ARG A 85 49.70 -2.42 15.68
CA ARG A 85 48.92 -1.24 16.10
C ARG A 85 49.32 0.01 15.32
N ARG A 86 50.61 0.27 15.14
CA ARG A 86 51.11 1.39 14.32
C ARG A 86 50.70 1.27 12.86
N THR A 87 50.71 0.04 12.33
CA THR A 87 50.27 -0.27 10.98
C THR A 87 48.77 0.04 10.79
N LEU A 88 47.92 -0.42 11.72
CA LEU A 88 46.50 -0.11 11.75
C LEU A 88 46.23 1.40 11.87
N LEU A 89 46.93 2.10 12.76
CA LEU A 89 46.78 3.55 12.92
C LEU A 89 47.23 4.32 11.68
N ALA A 90 48.36 3.94 11.08
CA ALA A 90 48.85 4.57 9.86
C ALA A 90 47.88 4.37 8.69
N ALA A 91 47.30 3.17 8.53
CA ALA A 91 46.29 2.90 7.52
C ALA A 91 44.99 3.69 7.77
N ALA A 92 44.51 3.74 9.01
CA ALA A 92 43.32 4.52 9.38
C ALA A 92 43.51 6.02 9.08
N LEU A 93 44.66 6.59 9.46
CA LEU A 93 45.01 7.98 9.14
C LEU A 93 45.20 8.19 7.64
N ALA A 94 45.70 7.20 6.90
CA ALA A 94 45.85 7.29 5.45
C ALA A 94 44.49 7.33 4.73
N ILE A 95 43.49 6.57 5.20
CA ILE A 95 42.10 6.68 4.72
C ILE A 95 41.54 8.08 5.06
N GLY A 96 41.77 8.57 6.28
CA GLY A 96 41.40 9.94 6.67
C GLY A 96 42.05 11.02 5.79
N ALA A 97 43.32 10.83 5.43
CA ALA A 97 44.04 11.71 4.52
C ALA A 97 43.51 11.65 3.09
N ALA A 98 43.15 10.47 2.59
CA ALA A 98 42.52 10.33 1.28
C ALA A 98 41.24 11.16 1.18
N TYR A 99 40.48 11.28 2.28
CA TYR A 99 39.32 12.15 2.37
C TYR A 99 39.66 13.64 2.29
N SER A 100 40.72 14.09 2.97
CA SER A 100 41.06 15.52 3.03
C SER A 100 41.71 16.07 1.76
N VAL A 101 42.12 15.20 0.84
CA VAL A 101 42.86 15.58 -0.38
C VAL A 101 41.95 15.49 -1.58
N GLN A 102 41.97 16.48 -2.48
CA GLN A 102 41.29 16.38 -3.77
C GLN A 102 41.96 15.32 -4.65
N ILE A 103 41.36 14.15 -4.81
CA ILE A 103 41.94 13.05 -5.60
C ILE A 103 41.55 13.22 -7.09
N PRO A 104 42.51 13.26 -8.03
CA PRO A 104 42.20 13.24 -9.46
C PRO A 104 41.41 11.98 -9.84
N SER A 105 40.40 12.10 -10.73
CA SER A 105 39.52 10.98 -11.08
C SER A 105 40.28 9.80 -11.69
N GLU A 106 41.34 10.04 -12.45
CA GLU A 106 42.20 9.00 -13.02
C GLU A 106 42.98 8.23 -11.94
N THR A 107 43.26 8.90 -10.82
CA THR A 107 43.96 8.33 -9.66
C THR A 107 43.05 7.45 -8.82
N ALA A 108 41.75 7.77 -8.77
CA ALA A 108 40.74 7.05 -8.01
C ALA A 108 40.73 5.55 -8.30
N SER A 109 40.78 5.18 -9.59
CA SER A 109 40.73 3.79 -10.04
C SER A 109 41.84 2.90 -9.46
N ALA A 110 43.04 3.46 -9.25
CA ALA A 110 44.18 2.75 -8.70
C ALA A 110 44.22 2.79 -7.17
N LEU A 111 43.72 3.86 -6.57
CA LEU A 111 43.74 4.07 -5.12
C LEU A 111 42.58 3.37 -4.40
N TRP A 112 41.40 3.30 -5.02
CA TRP A 112 40.20 2.72 -4.40
C TRP A 112 40.37 1.27 -3.95
N PRO A 113 40.90 0.32 -4.77
CA PRO A 113 41.06 -1.07 -4.33
C PRO A 113 41.91 -1.22 -3.06
N ARG A 114 42.83 -0.27 -2.83
CA ARG A 114 43.69 -0.21 -1.65
C ARG A 114 42.96 0.33 -0.43
N ILE A 115 42.23 1.43 -0.60
CA ILE A 115 41.34 1.98 0.44
C ILE A 115 40.33 0.91 0.87
N TRP A 116 39.69 0.25 -0.10
CA TRP A 116 38.65 -0.73 0.15
C TRP A 116 39.15 -1.95 0.92
N ALA A 117 40.31 -2.51 0.56
CA ALA A 117 40.87 -3.66 1.27
C ALA A 117 41.05 -3.38 2.77
N TRP A 118 41.57 -2.21 3.13
CA TRP A 118 41.71 -1.78 4.52
C TRP A 118 40.37 -1.45 5.18
N ALA A 119 39.49 -0.73 4.48
CA ALA A 119 38.17 -0.38 4.97
C ALA A 119 37.33 -1.62 5.34
N HIS A 120 37.39 -2.66 4.50
CA HIS A 120 36.72 -3.93 4.74
C HIS A 120 37.22 -4.63 6.02
N VAL A 121 38.54 -4.63 6.26
CA VAL A 121 39.16 -5.16 7.49
C VAL A 121 38.72 -4.35 8.70
N PHE A 122 38.79 -3.03 8.63
CA PHE A 122 38.35 -2.15 9.72
C PHE A 122 36.89 -2.35 10.07
N PHE A 123 36.04 -2.49 9.05
CA PHE A 123 34.62 -2.72 9.24
C PHE A 123 34.33 -4.09 9.88
N SER A 124 34.93 -5.16 9.33
CA SER A 124 34.68 -6.54 9.77
C SER A 124 35.18 -6.80 11.20
N HIS A 125 36.22 -6.09 11.64
CA HIS A 125 36.85 -6.27 12.95
C HIS A 125 36.70 -5.05 13.86
N TRP A 126 35.78 -4.13 13.56
CA TRP A 126 35.67 -2.85 14.27
C TRP A 126 35.54 -2.98 15.79
N ALA A 127 34.78 -3.97 16.27
CA ALA A 127 34.59 -4.20 17.70
C ALA A 127 35.93 -4.43 18.44
N HIS A 128 36.87 -5.13 17.81
CA HIS A 128 38.20 -5.40 18.36
C HIS A 128 39.19 -4.25 18.09
N LEU A 129 39.05 -3.56 16.95
CA LEU A 129 39.97 -2.50 16.54
C LEU A 129 39.67 -1.15 17.21
N LYS A 130 38.42 -0.87 17.58
CA LYS A 130 38.00 0.41 18.18
C LYS A 130 38.81 0.77 19.44
N PRO A 131 39.03 -0.13 20.42
CA PRO A 131 39.88 0.18 21.58
C PRO A 131 41.34 0.46 21.22
N LEU A 132 41.85 -0.13 20.14
CA LEU A 132 43.24 0.03 19.69
C LEU A 132 43.49 1.37 18.98
N LEU A 133 42.42 1.94 18.40
CA LEU A 133 42.40 3.18 17.62
C LEU A 133 41.53 4.27 18.28
N PRO A 134 41.79 4.67 19.54
CA PRO A 134 40.96 5.65 20.24
C PRO A 134 40.98 7.04 19.58
N GLU A 135 42.01 7.31 18.77
CA GLU A 135 42.16 8.57 18.03
C GLU A 135 41.19 8.68 16.83
N MET A 136 40.53 7.59 16.43
CA MET A 136 39.69 7.54 15.23
C MET A 136 38.30 6.97 15.55
N PRO A 137 37.51 7.57 16.46
CA PRO A 137 36.17 7.06 16.81
C PRO A 137 35.23 6.96 15.59
N ASP A 138 35.47 7.81 14.57
CA ASP A 138 34.64 7.96 13.38
C ASP A 138 35.34 7.47 12.10
N LEU A 139 36.12 6.39 12.17
CA LEU A 139 36.89 5.87 11.01
C LEU A 139 36.05 5.65 9.74
N PHE A 140 34.75 5.38 9.89
CA PHE A 140 33.85 5.14 8.78
C PHE A 140 33.32 6.41 8.11
N ARG A 141 33.40 7.57 8.76
CA ARG A 141 33.00 8.83 8.13
C ARG A 141 33.92 9.20 6.96
N PRO A 142 35.26 9.15 7.10
CA PRO A 142 36.16 9.28 5.95
C PRO A 142 35.88 8.25 4.85
N LEU A 143 35.46 7.03 5.19
CA LEU A 143 35.13 6.01 4.19
C LEU A 143 33.91 6.41 3.35
N ILE A 144 32.82 6.83 3.99
CA ILE A 144 31.61 7.30 3.30
C ILE A 144 31.97 8.51 2.42
N HIS A 145 32.73 9.46 2.94
CA HIS A 145 33.15 10.59 2.13
C HIS A 145 34.14 10.25 1.01
N CYS A 146 35.04 9.29 1.21
CA CYS A 146 35.90 8.82 0.12
C CYS A 146 35.03 8.32 -1.02
N THR A 147 33.95 7.59 -0.72
CA THR A 147 33.05 7.08 -1.76
C THR A 147 32.41 8.20 -2.55
N THR A 148 32.00 9.31 -1.90
CA THR A 148 31.43 10.46 -2.60
C THR A 148 32.48 11.31 -3.31
N ALA A 149 33.70 11.43 -2.78
CA ALA A 149 34.82 12.10 -3.44
C ALA A 149 35.31 11.37 -4.70
N PHE A 150 35.10 10.05 -4.77
CA PHE A 150 35.35 9.23 -5.96
C PHE A 150 34.18 9.23 -6.96
N ASN A 151 33.14 10.02 -6.70
CA ASN A 151 32.09 10.32 -7.67
C ASN A 151 32.49 11.58 -8.43
N GLU A 152 32.51 11.53 -9.75
CA GLU A 152 32.80 12.71 -10.56
C GLU A 152 31.74 13.81 -10.33
N PRO A 153 32.04 15.09 -10.61
CA PRO A 153 31.02 16.16 -10.65
C PRO A 153 29.86 15.87 -11.62
N SER A 154 30.03 14.92 -12.54
CA SER A 154 28.98 14.35 -13.39
C SER A 154 27.95 13.51 -12.63
N GLY A 155 28.17 13.25 -11.33
CA GLY A 155 27.21 12.65 -10.40
C GLY A 155 27.19 11.13 -10.36
N ALA A 156 27.90 10.44 -11.25
CA ALA A 156 28.03 8.99 -11.19
C ALA A 156 29.22 8.60 -10.31
N PRO A 157 29.06 7.68 -9.34
CA PRO A 157 30.20 7.01 -8.75
C PRO A 157 31.05 6.36 -9.79
N SER A 158 32.37 6.44 -9.60
CA SER A 158 33.24 5.62 -10.42
C SER A 158 32.77 4.17 -10.30
N ASP A 159 32.53 3.51 -11.43
CA ASP A 159 32.19 2.08 -11.52
C ASP A 159 33.07 1.22 -10.60
N VAL A 160 34.30 1.66 -10.34
CA VAL A 160 35.29 1.05 -9.47
C VAL A 160 34.83 0.97 -8.01
N VAL A 161 34.17 2.01 -7.48
CA VAL A 161 33.63 2.02 -6.10
C VAL A 161 32.48 1.03 -5.98
N LEU A 162 31.52 1.12 -6.90
CA LEU A 162 30.31 0.30 -6.85
C LEU A 162 30.60 -1.18 -7.15
N ARG A 163 31.62 -1.51 -7.95
CA ARG A 163 31.96 -2.92 -8.23
C ARG A 163 32.81 -3.58 -7.15
N ALA A 164 33.18 -2.86 -6.09
CA ALA A 164 33.93 -3.42 -4.98
C ALA A 164 33.06 -4.45 -4.21
N PRO A 165 33.45 -5.74 -4.16
CA PRO A 165 32.64 -6.77 -3.51
C PRO A 165 32.41 -6.48 -2.03
N GLY A 166 31.17 -6.64 -1.56
CA GLY A 166 30.78 -6.40 -0.17
C GLY A 166 30.66 -4.93 0.22
N PHE A 167 30.99 -3.99 -0.67
CA PHE A 167 30.93 -2.55 -0.38
C PHE A 167 29.54 -2.09 0.04
N ARG A 168 28.50 -2.57 -0.65
CA ARG A 168 27.12 -2.22 -0.35
C ARG A 168 26.68 -2.74 1.01
N GLY A 169 27.10 -3.95 1.37
CA GLY A 169 26.81 -4.50 2.69
C GLY A 169 27.44 -3.69 3.82
N VAL A 170 28.69 -3.27 3.63
CA VAL A 170 29.36 -2.36 4.57
C VAL A 170 28.63 -1.01 4.65
N LEU A 171 28.31 -0.41 3.51
CA LEU A 171 27.59 0.87 3.46
C LEU A 171 26.23 0.78 4.18
N ALA A 172 25.45 -0.26 3.91
CA ALA A 172 24.13 -0.44 4.52
C ALA A 172 24.24 -0.68 6.03
N SER A 173 25.24 -1.42 6.48
CA SER A 173 25.51 -1.59 7.90
C SER A 173 25.94 -0.28 8.58
N LEU A 174 26.75 0.54 7.90
CA LEU A 174 27.12 1.87 8.37
C LEU A 174 25.92 2.80 8.45
N TRP A 175 25.05 2.79 7.44
CA TRP A 175 23.79 3.52 7.46
C TRP A 175 22.97 3.14 8.70
N ARG A 176 22.76 1.85 8.96
CA ARG A 176 22.05 1.37 10.17
C ARG A 176 22.71 1.85 11.47
N ARG A 177 24.02 1.65 11.61
CA ARG A 177 24.76 1.99 12.84
C ARG A 177 24.73 3.49 13.10
N GLN A 178 25.03 4.29 12.09
CA GLN A 178 25.17 5.75 12.24
C GLN A 178 23.83 6.44 12.40
N LEU A 179 22.77 6.00 11.71
CA LEU A 179 21.43 6.57 11.88
C LEU A 179 20.94 6.47 13.34
N SER A 180 21.26 5.36 14.01
CA SER A 180 20.88 5.11 15.41
C SER A 180 21.77 5.81 16.46
N ALA A 181 23.04 6.06 16.12
CA ALA A 181 24.04 6.54 17.08
C ALA A 181 24.30 8.06 16.99
N GLU A 182 24.08 8.65 15.82
CA GLU A 182 24.43 10.04 15.56
C GLU A 182 23.32 10.99 16.06
N THR A 183 23.73 11.93 16.92
CA THR A 183 22.83 12.93 17.51
C THR A 183 22.97 14.29 16.84
N GLN A 184 24.07 14.54 16.11
CA GLN A 184 24.35 15.80 15.46
C GLN A 184 23.65 15.90 14.09
N PRO A 185 22.71 16.85 13.90
CA PRO A 185 21.93 16.96 12.66
C PRO A 185 22.78 17.13 11.41
N ARG A 186 23.90 17.86 11.49
CA ARG A 186 24.81 18.07 10.36
C ARG A 186 25.47 16.78 9.85
N ILE A 187 25.87 15.92 10.78
CA ILE A 187 26.51 14.64 10.43
C ILE A 187 25.44 13.71 9.84
N LEU A 188 24.27 13.68 10.47
CA LEU A 188 23.12 12.90 10.02
C LEU A 188 22.66 13.30 8.62
N ARG A 189 22.58 14.62 8.34
CA ARG A 189 22.30 15.17 7.02
C ARG A 189 23.29 14.65 5.97
N THR A 190 24.58 14.76 6.29
CA THR A 190 25.66 14.34 5.39
C THR A 190 25.59 12.84 5.09
N LEU A 191 25.39 12.03 6.13
CA LEU A 191 25.21 10.58 6.02
C LEU A 191 24.03 10.25 5.10
N ILE A 192 22.87 10.87 5.32
CA ILE A 192 21.68 10.62 4.52
C ILE A 192 21.92 10.95 3.06
N LEU A 193 22.53 12.12 2.77
CA LEU A 193 22.82 12.53 1.39
C LEU A 193 23.83 11.60 0.72
N ASP A 194 24.90 11.23 1.42
CA ASP A 194 25.92 10.34 0.87
C ASP A 194 25.34 8.94 0.60
N VAL A 195 24.57 8.39 1.54
CA VAL A 195 23.89 7.09 1.37
C VAL A 195 22.88 7.16 0.23
N SER A 196 22.07 8.21 0.13
CA SER A 196 21.11 8.40 -0.96
C SER A 196 21.79 8.47 -2.33
N ASN A 197 22.87 9.24 -2.46
CA ASN A 197 23.64 9.32 -3.71
C ASN A 197 24.21 7.95 -4.10
N LEU A 198 24.68 7.17 -3.13
CA LEU A 198 25.21 5.83 -3.38
C LEU A 198 24.10 4.84 -3.74
N ILE A 199 22.92 4.95 -3.12
CA ILE A 199 21.73 4.15 -3.45
C ILE A 199 21.27 4.44 -4.89
N MET A 200 21.22 5.71 -5.31
CA MET A 200 20.82 6.10 -6.67
C MET A 200 21.74 5.52 -7.75
N ALA A 201 23.01 5.37 -7.41
CA ALA A 201 24.00 4.84 -8.33
C ALA A 201 24.02 3.31 -8.38
N LEU A 202 23.27 2.64 -7.51
CA LEU A 202 23.05 1.22 -7.66
C LEU A 202 22.28 1.01 -8.94
N GLU A 203 22.86 0.33 -9.93
CA GLU A 203 22.07 -0.32 -10.97
C GLU A 203 21.40 -1.53 -10.32
N PRO A 204 20.10 -1.46 -10.03
CA PRO A 204 19.50 -2.45 -9.15
C PRO A 204 19.10 -3.72 -9.89
N SER A 205 19.22 -3.72 -11.22
CA SER A 205 19.04 -4.90 -12.08
C SER A 205 19.92 -6.08 -11.65
N GLU A 206 20.99 -5.84 -10.91
CA GLU A 206 21.84 -6.87 -10.35
C GLU A 206 21.36 -7.29 -8.96
N ARG A 207 20.62 -8.41 -8.90
CA ARG A 207 20.12 -9.05 -7.67
C ARG A 207 21.19 -9.18 -6.56
N THR A 208 22.45 -9.37 -6.93
CA THR A 208 23.59 -9.44 -6.01
C THR A 208 23.78 -8.15 -5.21
N ASN A 209 23.61 -6.99 -5.86
CA ASN A 209 23.79 -5.68 -5.26
C ASN A 209 22.74 -5.42 -4.17
N PHE A 210 21.49 -5.77 -4.47
CA PHE A 210 20.41 -5.66 -3.49
C PHE A 210 20.59 -6.66 -2.33
N GLN A 211 21.03 -7.89 -2.61
CA GLN A 211 21.32 -8.87 -1.56
C GLN A 211 22.43 -8.42 -0.62
N GLU A 212 23.51 -7.81 -1.15
CA GLU A 212 24.57 -7.25 -0.29
C GLU A 212 24.02 -6.19 0.68
N LEU A 213 23.11 -5.31 0.22
CA LEU A 213 22.46 -4.33 1.11
C LEU A 213 21.67 -5.04 2.22
N VAL A 214 20.85 -6.02 1.84
CA VAL A 214 20.03 -6.81 2.76
C VAL A 214 20.89 -7.50 3.80
N ASP A 215 21.97 -8.16 3.38
CA ASP A 215 22.90 -8.86 4.28
C ASP A 215 23.61 -7.86 5.21
N GLY A 216 24.01 -6.70 4.67
CA GLY A 216 24.69 -5.64 5.42
C GLY A 216 23.88 -5.05 6.57
N VAL A 217 22.58 -4.87 6.37
CA VAL A 217 21.68 -4.42 7.45
C VAL A 217 21.23 -5.55 8.36
N GLY A 218 21.44 -6.81 7.97
CA GLY A 218 21.07 -7.99 8.77
C GLY A 218 19.75 -8.66 8.40
N GLY A 219 19.16 -8.31 7.25
CA GLY A 219 17.94 -8.93 6.74
C GLY A 219 16.97 -7.96 6.06
N MET A 220 15.95 -8.53 5.41
CA MET A 220 14.98 -7.76 4.63
C MET A 220 14.12 -6.84 5.49
N ARG A 221 13.76 -7.31 6.70
CA ARG A 221 12.94 -6.55 7.66
C ARG A 221 13.73 -5.40 8.26
N GLU A 222 15.01 -5.61 8.52
CA GLU A 222 15.95 -4.61 9.01
C GLU A 222 16.16 -3.52 7.94
N LEU A 223 16.27 -3.90 6.66
CA LEU A 223 16.33 -2.93 5.56
C LEU A 223 15.07 -2.09 5.47
N ALA A 224 13.90 -2.74 5.55
CA ALA A 224 12.61 -2.08 5.51
C ALA A 224 12.46 -1.07 6.67
N GLY A 225 12.79 -1.49 7.89
CA GLY A 225 12.81 -0.62 9.06
C GLY A 225 13.74 0.57 8.89
N LEU A 226 14.94 0.35 8.36
CA LEU A 226 15.93 1.41 8.13
C LEU A 226 15.48 2.44 7.09
N VAL A 227 14.84 1.99 6.00
CA VAL A 227 14.24 2.88 4.99
C VAL A 227 13.13 3.73 5.60
N VAL A 228 12.23 3.11 6.37
CA VAL A 228 11.13 3.80 7.06
C VAL A 228 11.66 4.81 8.06
N GLU A 229 12.65 4.44 8.87
CA GLU A 229 13.30 5.35 9.84
C GLU A 229 13.95 6.55 9.14
N THR A 230 14.61 6.32 8.01
CA THR A 230 15.26 7.39 7.25
C THR A 230 14.23 8.33 6.60
N LEU A 231 13.17 7.78 5.98
CA LEU A 231 12.07 8.58 5.44
C LEU A 231 11.39 9.41 6.52
N LYS A 232 11.18 8.84 7.72
CA LYS A 232 10.62 9.55 8.87
C LYS A 232 11.51 10.72 9.28
N MET A 233 12.81 10.46 9.38
CA MET A 233 13.79 11.47 9.76
C MET A 233 13.84 12.63 8.77
N VAL A 234 13.82 12.33 7.47
CA VAL A 234 13.80 13.33 6.39
C VAL A 234 12.53 14.18 6.44
N LEU A 235 11.38 13.56 6.78
CA LEU A 235 10.09 14.25 6.87
C LEU A 235 9.92 15.08 8.15
N GLU A 236 10.35 14.57 9.30
CA GLU A 236 10.08 15.17 10.62
C GLU A 236 11.15 16.17 11.09
N LYS A 237 12.41 16.01 10.66
CA LYS A 237 13.50 16.86 11.15
C LYS A 237 13.77 18.05 10.25
N ILE A 238 13.02 19.13 10.50
CA ILE A 238 13.30 20.49 9.98
C ILE A 238 14.77 20.89 10.26
N GLU A 239 15.37 20.37 11.33
CA GLU A 239 16.76 20.62 11.75
C GLU A 239 17.84 20.05 10.82
N LEU A 240 17.50 19.21 9.83
CA LEU A 240 18.51 18.72 8.88
C LEU A 240 18.99 19.85 7.93
N GLU A 241 18.29 20.99 7.86
CA GLU A 241 18.62 22.12 6.97
C GLU A 241 18.87 21.64 5.53
N LEU A 242 18.13 20.63 5.08
CA LEU A 242 18.17 20.18 3.70
C LEU A 242 17.58 21.28 2.83
N ASP A 243 18.30 21.67 1.78
CA ASP A 243 17.66 22.42 0.71
C ASP A 243 16.63 21.52 0.00
N ASP A 244 15.69 22.14 -0.70
CA ASP A 244 14.58 21.41 -1.29
C ASP A 244 15.04 20.33 -2.29
N ASN A 245 16.15 20.56 -3.01
CA ASN A 245 16.69 19.58 -3.95
C ASN A 245 17.27 18.36 -3.22
N ALA A 246 18.01 18.58 -2.14
CA ALA A 246 18.60 17.55 -1.30
C ALA A 246 17.51 16.69 -0.62
N TYR A 247 16.43 17.33 -0.15
CA TYR A 247 15.25 16.67 0.39
C TYR A 247 14.58 15.76 -0.66
N VAL A 248 14.28 16.29 -1.86
CA VAL A 248 13.63 15.51 -2.92
C VAL A 248 14.52 14.38 -3.44
N SER A 249 15.82 14.64 -3.63
CA SER A 249 16.79 13.63 -4.09
C SER A 249 16.89 12.45 -3.11
N THR A 250 16.93 12.75 -1.81
CA THR A 250 16.97 11.73 -0.75
C THR A 250 15.75 10.83 -0.80
N ILE A 251 14.54 11.43 -0.86
CA ILE A 251 13.29 10.68 -0.96
C ILE A 251 13.26 9.87 -2.26
N HIS A 252 13.64 10.47 -3.39
CA HIS A 252 13.69 9.79 -4.67
C HIS A 252 14.59 8.56 -4.62
N SER A 253 15.75 8.65 -3.95
CA SER A 253 16.70 7.55 -3.78
C SER A 253 16.08 6.38 -3.02
N LEU A 254 15.40 6.68 -1.92
CA LEU A 254 14.76 5.66 -1.08
C LEU A 254 13.54 5.04 -1.78
N VAL A 255 12.73 5.84 -2.47
CA VAL A 255 11.60 5.37 -3.28
C VAL A 255 12.10 4.51 -4.44
N SER A 256 13.16 4.92 -5.12
CA SER A 256 13.83 4.15 -6.16
C SER A 256 14.32 2.81 -5.62
N LEU A 257 14.96 2.78 -4.44
CA LEU A 257 15.35 1.53 -3.78
C LEU A 257 14.15 0.59 -3.54
N ILE A 258 13.00 1.13 -3.14
CA ILE A 258 11.77 0.35 -2.94
C ILE A 258 11.31 -0.28 -4.25
N LEU A 259 11.14 0.53 -5.30
CA LEU A 259 10.73 0.04 -6.62
C LEU A 259 11.72 -1.01 -7.12
N HIS A 260 13.00 -0.71 -7.04
CA HIS A 260 14.03 -1.55 -7.61
C HIS A 260 14.31 -2.84 -6.82
N GLY A 261 14.28 -2.80 -5.49
CA GLY A 261 14.38 -4.00 -4.65
C GLY A 261 13.24 -4.98 -4.91
N ASP A 262 12.08 -4.46 -5.31
CA ASP A 262 10.92 -5.24 -5.73
C ASP A 262 11.10 -5.79 -7.17
N PHE A 263 11.38 -4.92 -8.14
CA PHE A 263 11.36 -5.26 -9.56
C PHE A 263 12.63 -5.94 -10.10
N SER A 264 13.78 -5.80 -9.44
CA SER A 264 15.03 -6.48 -9.83
C SER A 264 14.97 -8.00 -9.72
N THR A 265 14.00 -8.52 -8.95
CA THR A 265 13.75 -9.96 -8.86
C THR A 265 13.03 -10.53 -10.09
N LEU A 266 12.47 -9.67 -10.95
CA LEU A 266 11.79 -10.06 -12.18
C LEU A 266 12.77 -10.03 -13.35
N ARG A 267 13.17 -11.21 -13.84
CA ARG A 267 14.08 -11.32 -15.00
C ARG A 267 13.47 -10.69 -16.26
N GLY A 268 14.24 -9.86 -16.98
CA GLY A 268 13.95 -9.43 -18.36
C GLY A 268 12.94 -8.28 -18.50
N VAL A 269 12.88 -7.36 -17.53
CA VAL A 269 11.88 -6.27 -17.52
C VAL A 269 12.38 -5.06 -18.31
N GLY A 270 11.92 -4.93 -19.56
CA GLY A 270 11.78 -3.61 -20.20
C GLY A 270 10.83 -2.73 -19.38
N ARG A 271 10.91 -1.40 -19.57
CA ARG A 271 10.25 -0.34 -18.77
C ARG A 271 8.96 -0.81 -18.08
N LEU A 272 8.87 -0.59 -16.77
CA LEU A 272 7.72 -0.90 -15.91
C LEU A 272 6.37 -0.37 -16.44
N SER A 273 6.41 0.63 -17.33
CA SER A 273 5.26 1.17 -18.05
C SER A 273 4.52 0.15 -18.91
N ASP A 274 5.23 -0.87 -19.44
CA ASP A 274 4.75 -1.70 -20.55
C ASP A 274 4.11 -3.02 -20.10
N ARG A 275 4.22 -3.38 -18.82
CA ARG A 275 3.58 -4.58 -18.24
C ARG A 275 2.39 -4.20 -17.38
N LYS A 276 1.41 -5.11 -17.33
CA LYS A 276 0.38 -5.09 -16.28
C LYS A 276 1.06 -5.41 -14.95
N TRP A 277 1.36 -4.36 -14.21
CA TRP A 277 1.90 -4.39 -12.85
C TRP A 277 1.14 -5.32 -11.87
N GLU A 278 -0.14 -5.57 -12.15
CA GLU A 278 -1.01 -6.51 -11.43
C GLU A 278 -0.50 -7.97 -11.49
N ASP A 279 0.21 -8.33 -12.56
CA ASP A 279 0.77 -9.67 -12.74
C ASP A 279 2.11 -9.85 -12.02
N LEU A 280 2.66 -8.77 -11.43
CA LEU A 280 3.94 -8.80 -10.75
C LEU A 280 3.72 -9.09 -9.26
N PRO A 281 4.22 -10.20 -8.70
CA PRO A 281 4.14 -10.46 -7.27
C PRO A 281 4.90 -9.37 -6.50
N LEU A 282 4.40 -8.97 -5.32
CA LEU A 282 5.20 -8.15 -4.41
C LEU A 282 6.46 -8.93 -4.05
N GLY A 283 7.62 -8.28 -4.22
CA GLY A 283 8.88 -8.77 -3.73
C GLY A 283 8.89 -8.80 -2.21
N ALA A 284 9.71 -9.70 -1.65
CA ALA A 284 9.85 -9.86 -0.20
C ALA A 284 10.21 -8.54 0.52
N PHE A 285 10.83 -7.58 -0.19
CA PHE A 285 11.14 -6.27 0.35
C PHE A 285 9.90 -5.40 0.59
N VAL A 286 8.99 -5.32 -0.37
CA VAL A 286 7.75 -4.56 -0.19
C VAL A 286 6.85 -5.22 0.84
N ASP A 287 6.82 -6.54 0.90
CA ASP A 287 6.12 -7.23 2.00
C ASP A 287 6.71 -6.85 3.37
N ALA A 288 8.05 -6.80 3.50
CA ALA A 288 8.70 -6.36 4.74
C ALA A 288 8.41 -4.87 5.07
N LEU A 289 8.33 -4.00 4.07
CA LEU A 289 7.94 -2.59 4.24
C LEU A 289 6.48 -2.46 4.68
N LEU A 290 5.59 -3.27 4.13
CA LEU A 290 4.18 -3.29 4.52
C LEU A 290 3.96 -3.85 5.92
N ASP A 291 4.82 -4.77 6.36
CA ASP A 291 4.84 -5.25 7.75
C ASP A 291 5.38 -4.20 8.73
N THR A 292 6.06 -3.16 8.25
CA THR A 292 6.56 -2.07 9.08
C THR A 292 5.43 -1.07 9.38
N PRO A 293 5.09 -0.84 10.66
CA PRO A 293 4.09 0.17 11.02
C PRO A 293 4.46 1.54 10.44
N GLU A 294 3.46 2.37 10.14
CA GLU A 294 3.63 3.74 9.65
C GLU A 294 4.15 3.89 8.21
N PHE A 295 4.72 2.86 7.56
CA PHE A 295 5.33 3.00 6.22
C PHE A 295 4.38 3.66 5.20
N LEU A 296 3.16 3.14 5.04
CA LEU A 296 2.20 3.71 4.10
C LEU A 296 1.74 5.10 4.52
N ALA A 297 1.61 5.33 5.82
CA ALA A 297 1.24 6.65 6.33
C ALA A 297 2.31 7.69 5.98
N MET A 298 3.57 7.29 6.07
CA MET A 298 4.73 8.11 5.76
C MET A 298 4.83 8.44 4.28
N LEU A 299 4.61 7.45 3.39
CA LEU A 299 4.53 7.72 1.95
C LEU A 299 3.44 8.75 1.61
N VAL A 300 2.27 8.65 2.26
CA VAL A 300 1.20 9.63 2.04
C VAL A 300 1.59 11.01 2.58
N ARG A 301 2.21 11.11 3.75
CA ARG A 301 2.69 12.40 4.27
C ARG A 301 3.75 13.03 3.37
N ILE A 302 4.66 12.22 2.83
CA ILE A 302 5.67 12.67 1.87
C ILE A 302 5.00 13.21 0.61
N VAL A 303 4.08 12.46 0.00
CA VAL A 303 3.41 12.92 -1.23
C VAL A 303 2.60 14.19 -0.97
N VAL A 304 1.90 14.29 0.15
CA VAL A 304 1.17 15.51 0.55
C VAL A 304 2.13 16.70 0.69
N SER A 305 3.28 16.51 1.33
CA SER A 305 4.32 17.55 1.52
C SER A 305 4.89 18.00 0.18
N LEU A 306 5.29 17.05 -0.68
CA LEU A 306 5.84 17.29 -2.01
C LEU A 306 4.81 17.93 -2.96
N CYS A 307 3.53 17.61 -2.82
CA CYS A 307 2.47 18.24 -3.59
C CYS A 307 2.14 19.65 -3.10
N ALA A 308 2.42 19.98 -1.83
CA ALA A 308 2.23 21.32 -1.28
C ALA A 308 3.37 22.27 -1.67
N ASN A 309 4.61 21.77 -1.74
CA ASN A 309 5.80 22.56 -2.04
C ASN A 309 6.65 21.86 -3.11
N PRO A 310 6.22 21.87 -4.39
CA PRO A 310 6.95 21.18 -5.44
C PRO A 310 8.22 21.95 -5.82
N VAL A 311 9.30 21.21 -6.04
CA VAL A 311 10.60 21.72 -6.52
C VAL A 311 11.06 20.91 -7.74
N PRO A 312 12.14 21.32 -8.44
CA PRO A 312 12.64 20.55 -9.58
C PRO A 312 12.90 19.08 -9.20
N GLY A 313 12.39 18.16 -10.03
CA GLY A 313 12.51 16.71 -9.79
C GLY A 313 11.38 16.08 -8.99
N THR A 314 10.53 16.87 -8.30
CA THR A 314 9.43 16.33 -7.48
C THR A 314 8.48 15.42 -8.27
N GLY A 315 8.19 15.74 -9.53
CA GLY A 315 7.26 14.96 -10.35
C GLY A 315 7.61 13.48 -10.50
N TYR A 316 8.90 13.13 -10.69
CA TYR A 316 9.34 11.74 -10.78
C TYR A 316 9.14 11.00 -9.45
N THR A 317 9.58 11.61 -8.35
CA THR A 317 9.41 11.05 -7.01
C THR A 317 7.95 10.82 -6.66
N VAL A 318 7.08 11.78 -6.98
CA VAL A 318 5.64 11.68 -6.72
C VAL A 318 4.98 10.63 -7.61
N ALA A 319 5.37 10.53 -8.88
CA ALA A 319 4.92 9.47 -9.79
C ALA A 319 5.26 8.08 -9.24
N ASP A 320 6.50 7.89 -8.78
CA ASP A 320 6.97 6.64 -8.19
C ASP A 320 6.24 6.29 -6.88
N ILE A 321 5.99 7.28 -6.02
CA ILE A 321 5.19 7.06 -4.80
C ILE A 321 3.76 6.64 -5.16
N TYR A 322 3.12 7.28 -6.13
CA TYR A 322 1.78 6.88 -6.57
C TYR A 322 1.77 5.47 -7.18
N LEU A 323 2.83 5.08 -7.89
CA LEU A 323 2.99 3.72 -8.38
C LEU A 323 3.03 2.71 -7.22
N ILE A 324 3.81 2.98 -6.16
CA ILE A 324 3.85 2.13 -4.95
C ILE A 324 2.47 2.10 -4.29
N LEU A 325 1.87 3.26 -4.02
CA LEU A 325 0.58 3.37 -3.32
C LEU A 325 -0.53 2.65 -4.07
N GLY A 326 -0.64 2.85 -5.38
CA GLY A 326 -1.62 2.15 -6.20
C GLY A 326 -1.45 0.63 -6.08
N ARG A 327 -0.20 0.15 -6.03
CA ARG A 327 0.09 -1.30 -6.04
C ARG A 327 -0.30 -1.92 -4.73
N VAL A 328 0.07 -1.26 -3.65
CA VAL A 328 -0.30 -1.67 -2.31
C VAL A 328 -1.82 -1.70 -2.16
N ILE A 329 -2.51 -0.64 -2.60
CA ILE A 329 -3.98 -0.56 -2.56
C ILE A 329 -4.62 -1.70 -3.39
N ALA A 330 -4.10 -1.97 -4.58
CA ALA A 330 -4.61 -3.02 -5.47
C ALA A 330 -4.36 -4.45 -4.94
N LEU A 331 -3.25 -4.69 -4.23
CA LEU A 331 -2.86 -6.03 -3.76
C LEU A 331 -3.33 -6.34 -2.34
N ARG A 332 -3.47 -5.32 -1.47
CA ARG A 332 -3.90 -5.47 -0.06
C ARG A 332 -5.35 -5.03 0.15
N GLN A 333 -6.19 -5.31 -0.86
CA GLN A 333 -7.63 -5.09 -0.80
C GLN A 333 -8.26 -5.74 0.46
N GLY A 334 -9.05 -4.97 1.21
CA GLY A 334 -9.75 -5.42 2.43
C GLY A 334 -9.03 -5.23 3.76
N THR A 335 -7.87 -4.59 3.76
CA THR A 335 -7.19 -4.16 4.99
C THR A 335 -7.68 -2.77 5.44
N GLN A 336 -7.36 -2.35 6.66
CA GLN A 336 -7.60 -0.97 7.13
C GLN A 336 -6.73 0.08 6.40
N HIS A 337 -5.84 -0.34 5.49
CA HIS A 337 -4.88 0.56 4.87
C HIS A 337 -5.54 1.65 4.00
N PRO A 338 -6.41 1.37 3.01
CA PRO A 338 -6.96 2.42 2.16
C PRO A 338 -7.68 3.52 2.96
N SER A 339 -8.44 3.13 3.99
CA SER A 339 -9.09 4.08 4.91
C SER A 339 -8.11 5.00 5.61
N SER A 340 -7.01 4.46 6.14
CA SER A 340 -5.97 5.27 6.78
C SER A 340 -5.27 6.20 5.79
N LEU A 341 -5.01 5.75 4.55
CA LEU A 341 -4.37 6.59 3.53
C LEU A 341 -5.23 7.79 3.15
N MET A 342 -6.54 7.61 3.04
CA MET A 342 -7.45 8.72 2.73
C MET A 342 -7.51 9.73 3.87
N SER A 343 -7.51 9.28 5.13
CA SER A 343 -7.47 10.17 6.30
C SER A 343 -6.19 11.00 6.41
N LEU A 344 -5.11 10.57 5.76
CA LEU A 344 -3.82 11.26 5.73
C LEU A 344 -3.69 12.28 4.59
N GLY A 345 -4.76 12.51 3.82
CA GLY A 345 -4.77 13.53 2.77
C GLY A 345 -4.39 13.04 1.38
N LEU A 346 -4.39 11.72 1.12
CA LEU A 346 -4.10 11.17 -0.21
C LEU A 346 -4.97 11.79 -1.31
N ILE A 347 -6.26 12.00 -1.05
CA ILE A 347 -7.20 12.58 -2.01
C ILE A 347 -6.81 14.03 -2.37
N LEU A 348 -6.42 14.83 -1.37
CA LEU A 348 -5.95 16.20 -1.60
C LEU A 348 -4.64 16.24 -2.40
N ALA A 349 -3.71 15.32 -2.11
CA ALA A 349 -2.46 15.21 -2.88
C ALA A 349 -2.73 14.88 -4.35
N ILE A 350 -3.66 13.94 -4.64
CA ILE A 350 -4.05 13.58 -6.00
C ILE A 350 -4.53 14.83 -6.76
N VAL A 351 -5.46 15.59 -6.18
CA VAL A 351 -6.01 16.79 -6.82
C VAL A 351 -4.91 17.81 -7.12
N ARG A 352 -4.05 18.12 -6.14
CA ARG A 352 -2.93 19.07 -6.33
C ARG A 352 -1.97 18.64 -7.42
N SER A 353 -1.58 17.37 -7.43
CA SER A 353 -0.63 16.84 -8.41
C SER A 353 -1.19 16.69 -9.83
N ALA A 354 -2.51 16.78 -10.01
CA ALA A 354 -3.18 16.74 -11.30
C ALA A 354 -3.34 18.13 -11.96
N MET A 355 -3.19 19.22 -11.19
CA MET A 355 -3.36 20.58 -11.69
C MET A 355 -2.27 20.95 -12.71
N ASP A 356 -2.62 21.80 -13.69
CA ASP A 356 -1.73 22.20 -14.79
C ASP A 356 -0.43 22.86 -14.32
N GLU A 357 -0.47 23.50 -13.15
CA GLU A 357 0.66 24.21 -12.55
C GLU A 357 1.68 23.28 -11.88
N TYR A 358 1.38 21.98 -11.73
CA TYR A 358 2.23 21.05 -11.01
C TYR A 358 3.51 20.69 -11.78
N PRO A 359 4.72 20.92 -11.22
CA PRO A 359 5.98 20.54 -11.84
C PRO A 359 6.09 19.01 -12.02
N GLY A 360 6.29 18.58 -13.27
CA GLY A 360 6.38 17.16 -13.62
C GLY A 360 5.03 16.44 -13.71
N LYS A 361 3.97 17.18 -14.03
CA LYS A 361 2.63 16.63 -14.31
C LYS A 361 2.64 15.49 -15.33
N LYS A 362 3.46 15.56 -16.38
CA LYS A 362 3.50 14.55 -17.46
C LYS A 362 3.91 13.18 -16.94
N GLU A 363 4.83 13.16 -15.97
CA GLU A 363 5.32 11.98 -15.30
C GLU A 363 4.25 11.43 -14.34
N VAL A 364 3.55 12.31 -13.62
CA VAL A 364 2.58 11.93 -12.58
C VAL A 364 1.24 11.42 -13.14
N LEU A 365 0.72 12.04 -14.21
CA LEU A 365 -0.63 11.77 -14.74
C LEU A 365 -0.94 10.29 -15.02
N PRO A 366 -0.06 9.51 -15.69
CA PRO A 366 -0.34 8.10 -15.94
C PRO A 366 -0.55 7.28 -14.66
N HIS A 367 0.20 7.59 -13.61
CA HIS A 367 0.11 6.91 -12.32
C HIS A 367 -1.13 7.33 -11.54
N LEU A 368 -1.51 8.62 -11.59
CA LEU A 368 -2.76 9.10 -11.01
C LEU A 368 -3.99 8.45 -11.67
N ARG A 369 -4.01 8.37 -13.00
CA ARG A 369 -5.09 7.70 -13.73
C ARG A 369 -5.28 6.27 -13.25
N ARG A 370 -4.19 5.50 -13.18
CA ARG A 370 -4.24 4.12 -12.65
C ARG A 370 -4.65 4.09 -11.18
N LEU A 371 -4.13 4.98 -10.34
CA LEU A 371 -4.51 5.04 -8.93
C LEU A 371 -6.02 5.27 -8.77
N LEU A 372 -6.62 6.18 -9.54
CA LEU A 372 -8.06 6.47 -9.48
C LEU A 372 -8.91 5.35 -10.10
N ASP A 373 -8.62 4.93 -11.32
CA ASP A 373 -9.47 4.04 -12.10
C ASP A 373 -9.34 2.58 -11.71
N GLU A 374 -8.12 2.16 -11.38
CA GLU A 374 -7.78 0.76 -11.15
C GLU A 374 -7.73 0.47 -9.64
N SER A 375 -7.07 1.33 -8.86
CA SER A 375 -6.74 1.02 -7.46
C SER A 375 -7.85 1.46 -6.50
N LEU A 376 -8.15 2.76 -6.43
CA LEU A 376 -9.11 3.31 -5.48
C LEU A 376 -10.53 2.83 -5.77
N ASP A 377 -10.93 2.81 -7.04
CA ASP A 377 -12.27 2.35 -7.40
C ASP A 377 -12.53 0.89 -6.99
N SER A 378 -11.56 0.00 -7.21
CA SER A 378 -11.71 -1.40 -6.84
C SER A 378 -11.75 -1.61 -5.32
N THR A 379 -11.31 -0.64 -4.51
CA THR A 379 -11.50 -0.70 -3.05
C THR A 379 -12.91 -0.38 -2.58
N CYS A 380 -13.77 0.21 -3.42
CA CYS A 380 -15.16 0.50 -3.07
C CYS A 380 -16.01 -0.76 -2.80
N VAL A 381 -15.50 -1.96 -3.09
CA VAL A 381 -16.10 -3.24 -2.71
C VAL A 381 -16.05 -3.47 -1.19
N TYR A 382 -15.16 -2.79 -0.48
CA TYR A 382 -14.98 -2.88 0.96
C TYR A 382 -15.68 -1.73 1.67
N ARG A 383 -16.51 -2.03 2.67
CA ARG A 383 -17.32 -1.02 3.40
C ARG A 383 -16.47 0.11 3.94
N ALA A 384 -15.39 -0.24 4.65
CA ALA A 384 -14.52 0.74 5.31
C ALA A 384 -13.84 1.67 4.30
N SER A 385 -13.43 1.14 3.14
CA SER A 385 -12.82 1.93 2.08
C SER A 385 -13.86 2.82 1.39
N ALA A 386 -15.05 2.29 1.07
CA ALA A 386 -16.13 3.07 0.46
C ALA A 386 -16.58 4.24 1.36
N LEU A 387 -16.75 4.00 2.66
CA LEU A 387 -17.14 5.04 3.63
C LEU A 387 -16.09 6.15 3.72
N MET A 388 -14.80 5.77 3.82
CA MET A 388 -13.72 6.75 3.95
C MET A 388 -13.47 7.51 2.65
N LEU A 389 -13.65 6.86 1.50
CA LEU A 389 -13.54 7.49 0.19
C LEU A 389 -14.62 8.54 0.00
N ASP A 390 -15.87 8.19 0.29
CA ASP A 390 -16.99 9.11 0.21
C ASP A 390 -16.78 10.33 1.13
N GLY A 391 -16.38 10.09 2.38
CA GLY A 391 -16.05 11.16 3.32
C GLY A 391 -14.91 12.07 2.82
N ALA A 392 -13.82 11.49 2.33
CA ALA A 392 -12.68 12.25 1.82
C ALA A 392 -13.03 13.06 0.55
N LEU A 393 -13.82 12.49 -0.35
CA LEU A 393 -14.29 13.18 -1.56
C LEU A 393 -15.24 14.33 -1.22
N LYS A 394 -16.17 14.14 -0.27
CA LYS A 394 -17.08 15.20 0.21
C LYS A 394 -16.32 16.37 0.83
N ILE A 395 -15.30 16.11 1.64
CA ILE A 395 -14.44 17.16 2.20
C ILE A 395 -13.82 18.00 1.08
N ASN A 396 -13.30 17.35 0.04
CA ASN A 396 -12.68 18.03 -1.10
C ASN A 396 -13.70 18.65 -2.08
N ALA A 397 -15.00 18.37 -1.91
CA ALA A 397 -16.07 18.98 -2.70
C ALA A 397 -16.56 20.31 -2.12
N ASN A 398 -16.09 20.71 -0.94
CA ASN A 398 -16.49 21.97 -0.32
C ASN A 398 -16.03 23.19 -1.16
N PRO A 399 -16.80 24.29 -1.17
CA PRO A 399 -16.39 25.53 -1.82
C PRO A 399 -15.03 26.01 -1.29
N GLY A 400 -14.13 26.38 -2.21
CA GLY A 400 -12.77 26.83 -1.89
C GLY A 400 -11.72 25.72 -1.85
N GLU A 401 -12.13 24.45 -1.92
CA GLU A 401 -11.19 23.34 -2.04
C GLU A 401 -10.61 23.21 -3.46
N PRO A 402 -9.37 22.72 -3.63
CA PRO A 402 -8.72 22.62 -4.93
C PRO A 402 -9.52 21.81 -5.95
N ALA A 403 -10.32 20.82 -5.53
CA ALA A 403 -11.09 19.98 -6.46
C ALA A 403 -12.29 20.71 -7.07
N GLN A 404 -12.71 21.84 -6.49
CA GLN A 404 -13.73 22.72 -7.05
C GLN A 404 -13.14 23.88 -7.86
N SER A 405 -11.81 24.01 -7.92
CA SER A 405 -11.18 25.05 -8.73
C SER A 405 -11.47 24.83 -10.22
N GLU A 406 -11.71 25.92 -10.95
CA GLU A 406 -11.89 25.88 -12.40
C GLU A 406 -10.66 25.27 -13.11
N THR A 407 -9.46 25.51 -12.56
CA THR A 407 -8.20 24.91 -13.02
C THR A 407 -8.24 23.39 -12.97
N PHE A 408 -8.68 22.79 -11.86
CA PHE A 408 -8.78 21.33 -11.76
C PHE A 408 -9.90 20.79 -12.66
N GLN A 409 -11.04 21.46 -12.77
CA GLN A 409 -12.14 21.02 -13.63
C GLN A 409 -11.76 20.95 -15.12
N ARG A 410 -10.79 21.77 -15.55
CA ARG A 410 -10.26 21.78 -16.91
C ARG A 410 -9.14 20.74 -17.14
N CYS A 411 -8.63 20.09 -16.09
CA CYS A 411 -7.50 19.17 -16.21
C CYS A 411 -7.92 17.80 -16.78
N GLU A 412 -6.96 17.09 -17.39
CA GLU A 412 -7.17 15.74 -17.98
C GLU A 412 -7.65 14.69 -16.96
N MET A 413 -7.38 14.90 -15.66
CA MET A 413 -7.81 13.98 -14.60
C MET A 413 -9.26 14.17 -14.16
N TYR A 414 -9.89 15.30 -14.50
CA TYR A 414 -11.22 15.62 -14.01
C TYR A 414 -12.29 14.57 -14.37
N PRO A 415 -12.34 14.01 -15.62
CA PRO A 415 -13.29 12.94 -15.93
C PRO A 415 -13.12 11.69 -15.06
N HIS A 416 -11.87 11.32 -14.74
CA HIS A 416 -11.56 10.18 -13.88
C HIS A 416 -11.98 10.46 -12.42
N TRP A 417 -11.74 11.67 -11.94
CA TRP A 417 -12.19 12.15 -10.64
C TRP A 417 -13.72 12.14 -10.50
N VAL A 418 -14.45 12.65 -11.51
CA VAL A 418 -15.91 12.63 -11.55
C VAL A 418 -16.43 11.19 -11.57
N ALA A 419 -15.79 10.30 -12.33
CA ALA A 419 -16.16 8.89 -12.37
C ALA A 419 -15.96 8.20 -11.01
N LEU A 420 -14.84 8.48 -10.31
CA LEU A 420 -14.61 7.97 -8.95
C LEU A 420 -15.63 8.54 -7.96
N THR A 421 -15.87 9.86 -8.00
CA THR A 421 -16.83 10.53 -7.12
C THR A 421 -18.23 9.97 -7.28
N ARG A 422 -18.72 9.88 -8.52
CA ARG A 422 -20.02 9.29 -8.82
C ARG A 422 -20.13 7.85 -8.32
N ARG A 423 -19.10 7.04 -8.51
CA ARG A 423 -19.08 5.64 -8.03
C ARG A 423 -19.12 5.58 -6.51
N SER A 424 -18.29 6.36 -5.83
CA SER A 424 -18.28 6.45 -4.37
C SER A 424 -19.64 6.90 -3.82
N SER A 425 -20.25 7.94 -4.40
CA SER A 425 -21.57 8.42 -3.99
C SER A 425 -22.67 7.39 -4.28
N ALA A 426 -22.58 6.61 -5.35
CA ALA A 426 -23.50 5.50 -5.61
C ALA A 426 -23.40 4.39 -4.56
N ARG A 427 -22.29 4.30 -3.79
CA ARG A 427 -22.16 3.36 -2.67
C ARG A 427 -22.79 3.86 -1.38
N TYR A 428 -23.04 5.16 -1.27
CA TYR A 428 -23.55 5.76 -0.05
C TYR A 428 -24.96 5.26 0.32
N PRO A 429 -25.94 5.14 -0.61
CA PRO A 429 -27.24 4.53 -0.29
C PRO A 429 -27.13 3.07 0.22
N VAL A 430 -26.16 2.30 -0.26
CA VAL A 430 -25.86 0.96 0.27
C VAL A 430 -25.36 1.02 1.71
N LEU A 431 -24.48 1.98 2.01
CA LEU A 431 -23.97 2.20 3.37
C LEU A 431 -25.09 2.64 4.32
N GLU A 432 -25.99 3.54 3.89
CA GLU A 432 -27.14 3.95 4.68
C GLU A 432 -28.11 2.79 4.91
N ARG A 433 -28.44 2.01 3.87
CA ARG A 433 -29.25 0.79 4.03
C ARG A 433 -28.57 -0.21 4.97
N LEU A 434 -27.25 -0.36 4.89
CA LEU A 434 -26.50 -1.20 5.82
C LEU A 434 -26.64 -0.69 7.26
N HIS A 435 -26.54 0.62 7.49
CA HIS A 435 -26.72 1.22 8.80
C HIS A 435 -28.16 1.01 9.30
N ALA A 436 -29.17 1.36 8.50
CA ALA A 436 -30.59 1.13 8.82
C ALA A 436 -30.89 -0.36 9.09
N SER A 437 -30.27 -1.27 8.34
CA SER A 437 -30.40 -2.71 8.51
C SER A 437 -29.76 -3.24 9.79
N ALA A 438 -28.71 -2.57 10.29
CA ALA A 438 -28.08 -2.93 11.56
C ALA A 438 -29.04 -2.66 12.73
N TRP A 439 -29.98 -1.73 12.55
CA TRP A 439 -31.06 -1.40 13.49
C TRP A 439 -32.33 -2.28 13.34
N GLY A 440 -32.28 -3.35 12.54
CA GLY A 440 -33.30 -4.42 12.57
C GLY A 440 -34.45 -4.32 11.55
N LEU A 441 -34.32 -3.47 10.53
CA LEU A 441 -35.37 -3.25 9.52
C LEU A 441 -35.24 -4.15 8.27
N THR A 442 -34.05 -4.39 7.73
CA THR A 442 -33.87 -5.25 6.54
C THR A 442 -33.07 -6.51 6.88
N GLY A 443 -33.70 -7.67 6.69
CA GLY A 443 -33.15 -8.98 7.06
C GLY A 443 -33.87 -9.71 8.19
N ARG A 444 -35.11 -9.30 8.54
CA ARG A 444 -35.93 -10.07 9.47
C ARG A 444 -36.22 -11.46 8.96
N HIS A 445 -36.31 -11.67 7.65
CA HIS A 445 -36.61 -12.96 7.03
C HIS A 445 -35.45 -13.47 6.18
N LYS A 446 -35.31 -14.80 6.08
CA LYS A 446 -34.39 -15.50 5.18
C LYS A 446 -35.08 -16.76 4.66
N ILE A 447 -34.80 -17.12 3.41
CA ILE A 447 -35.32 -18.34 2.78
C ILE A 447 -34.57 -19.56 3.35
N CYS A 448 -35.29 -20.67 3.56
CA CYS A 448 -34.71 -21.94 3.94
C CYS A 448 -33.67 -22.42 2.90
N ASP A 449 -32.48 -22.82 3.36
CA ASP A 449 -31.39 -23.28 2.49
C ASP A 449 -31.61 -24.71 1.95
N ASN A 450 -32.60 -25.44 2.45
CA ASN A 450 -33.03 -26.69 1.83
C ASN A 450 -33.56 -26.41 0.41
N TRP A 451 -32.96 -27.04 -0.59
CA TRP A 451 -33.26 -26.81 -2.01
C TRP A 451 -34.72 -27.07 -2.41
N LYS A 452 -35.45 -27.90 -1.66
CA LYS A 452 -36.89 -28.17 -1.86
C LYS A 452 -37.83 -27.22 -1.11
N CYS A 453 -37.29 -26.40 -0.21
CA CYS A 453 -38.10 -25.59 0.70
C CYS A 453 -38.11 -24.12 0.25
N ASN A 454 -39.31 -23.57 0.08
CA ASN A 454 -39.51 -22.15 -0.27
C ASN A 454 -39.96 -21.32 0.94
N ALA A 455 -39.88 -21.87 2.16
CA ALA A 455 -40.29 -21.14 3.34
C ALA A 455 -39.37 -19.95 3.57
N MET A 456 -39.92 -18.75 3.46
CA MET A 456 -39.32 -17.51 3.95
C MET A 456 -39.72 -17.34 5.41
N VAL A 457 -38.74 -17.41 6.31
CA VAL A 457 -38.99 -17.45 7.75
C VAL A 457 -38.17 -16.38 8.43
N GLU A 458 -38.65 -15.85 9.55
CA GLU A 458 -37.87 -14.92 10.35
C GLU A 458 -36.51 -15.54 10.68
N ARG A 459 -35.42 -14.79 10.48
CA ARG A 459 -34.04 -15.23 10.67
C ARG A 459 -33.79 -15.76 12.08
N LYS A 460 -34.46 -15.21 13.09
CA LYS A 460 -34.41 -15.67 14.49
C LYS A 460 -35.06 -17.05 14.71
N LYS A 461 -35.99 -17.44 13.82
CA LYS A 461 -36.70 -18.73 13.84
C LYS A 461 -36.02 -19.79 12.96
N LEU A 462 -34.96 -19.45 12.22
CA LEU A 462 -34.21 -20.41 11.42
C LEU A 462 -33.18 -21.17 12.28
N PHE A 463 -33.14 -22.48 12.09
CA PHE A 463 -32.12 -23.38 12.64
C PHE A 463 -30.85 -23.30 11.80
N LYS A 464 -29.72 -22.94 12.40
CA LYS A 464 -28.42 -23.04 11.72
C LYS A 464 -27.87 -24.45 11.84
N CYS A 465 -27.18 -24.94 10.82
CA CYS A 465 -26.37 -26.14 10.96
C CYS A 465 -25.36 -25.95 12.11
N SER A 466 -25.25 -26.93 13.00
CA SER A 466 -24.35 -26.87 14.17
C SER A 466 -22.88 -27.01 13.81
N ALA A 467 -22.55 -27.59 12.64
CA ALA A 467 -21.18 -27.77 12.19
C ALA A 467 -20.67 -26.56 11.38
N CYS A 468 -21.33 -26.25 10.26
CA CYS A 468 -20.86 -25.17 9.37
C CYS A 468 -21.38 -23.78 9.76
N HIS A 469 -22.51 -23.69 10.46
CA HIS A 469 -23.25 -22.44 10.73
C HIS A 469 -23.64 -21.59 9.51
N ALA A 470 -23.40 -22.12 8.32
CA ALA A 470 -23.52 -21.43 7.05
C ALA A 470 -24.94 -21.53 6.48
N LEU A 471 -25.50 -22.74 6.53
CA LEU A 471 -26.86 -23.04 6.07
C LEU A 471 -27.88 -22.89 7.22
N SER A 472 -29.04 -22.34 6.89
CA SER A 472 -30.15 -22.00 7.77
C SER A 472 -31.44 -22.65 7.27
N TYR A 473 -32.15 -23.34 8.16
CA TYR A 473 -33.32 -24.15 7.83
C TYR A 473 -34.54 -23.71 8.65
N CYS A 474 -35.73 -23.76 8.06
CA CYS A 474 -36.97 -23.47 8.79
C CYS A 474 -37.35 -24.58 9.79
N SER A 475 -36.80 -25.78 9.65
CA SER A 475 -37.06 -26.92 10.53
C SER A 475 -35.91 -27.92 10.55
N SER A 476 -35.85 -28.75 11.59
CA SER A 476 -34.90 -29.86 11.67
C SER A 476 -35.08 -30.89 10.55
N ASP A 477 -36.30 -31.05 10.04
CA ASP A 477 -36.58 -31.97 8.92
C ASP A 477 -36.01 -31.45 7.61
N CYS A 478 -36.10 -30.13 7.36
CA CYS A 478 -35.41 -29.52 6.23
C CYS A 478 -33.89 -29.71 6.32
N GLN A 479 -33.32 -29.56 7.52
CA GLN A 479 -31.90 -29.82 7.73
C GLN A 479 -31.55 -31.29 7.47
N LYS A 480 -32.31 -32.27 8.00
CA LYS A 480 -32.07 -33.70 7.79
C LYS A 480 -32.20 -34.10 6.33
N LEU A 481 -33.16 -33.54 5.61
CA LEU A 481 -33.36 -33.79 4.19
C LEU A 481 -32.16 -33.27 3.39
N ASP A 482 -31.75 -32.05 3.66
CA ASP A 482 -30.59 -31.42 3.03
C ASP A 482 -29.30 -32.20 3.35
N TRP A 483 -29.16 -32.65 4.60
CA TRP A 483 -28.04 -33.48 5.07
C TRP A 483 -27.93 -34.80 4.31
N LYS A 484 -29.04 -35.53 4.13
CA LYS A 484 -29.03 -36.88 3.55
C LYS A 484 -29.05 -36.90 2.02
N SER A 485 -29.71 -35.93 1.40
CA SER A 485 -30.06 -36.01 -0.03
C SER A 485 -29.52 -34.84 -0.86
N ALA A 486 -29.05 -33.76 -0.23
CA ALA A 486 -28.65 -32.55 -0.93
C ALA A 486 -27.14 -32.34 -1.07
N GLY A 487 -26.29 -33.25 -0.59
CA GLY A 487 -24.83 -33.07 -0.63
C GLY A 487 -24.27 -32.22 0.53
N HIS A 488 -25.11 -31.74 1.45
CA HIS A 488 -24.63 -30.96 2.60
C HIS A 488 -23.64 -31.78 3.43
N ARG A 489 -23.90 -33.06 3.70
CA ARG A 489 -23.02 -33.84 4.57
C ARG A 489 -21.58 -33.84 4.08
N GLU A 490 -21.40 -33.94 2.77
CA GLU A 490 -20.11 -33.96 2.08
C GLU A 490 -19.50 -32.56 2.00
N ALA A 491 -20.32 -31.52 1.79
CA ALA A 491 -19.88 -30.13 1.65
C ALA A 491 -19.91 -29.32 2.98
N CYS A 492 -20.26 -29.94 4.12
CA CYS A 492 -20.51 -29.21 5.36
C CYS A 492 -19.26 -28.49 5.87
N ASP A 493 -18.13 -29.21 5.91
CA ASP A 493 -16.86 -28.66 6.37
C ASP A 493 -16.39 -27.51 5.45
N SER A 494 -16.53 -27.71 4.14
CA SER A 494 -16.30 -26.71 3.10
C SER A 494 -17.14 -25.44 3.27
N TYR A 495 -18.43 -25.57 3.62
CA TYR A 495 -19.30 -24.43 3.85
C TYR A 495 -18.88 -23.55 5.01
N ARG A 496 -18.11 -24.09 5.96
CA ARG A 496 -17.51 -23.31 7.05
C ARG A 496 -16.59 -22.21 6.51
N TYR A 497 -15.96 -22.41 5.36
CA TYR A 497 -14.99 -21.49 4.76
C TYR A 497 -15.59 -20.68 3.60
N LEU A 498 -16.55 -21.26 2.88
CA LEU A 498 -17.13 -20.68 1.67
C LEU A 498 -18.15 -19.59 1.92
N ILE A 499 -19.11 -19.87 2.79
CA ILE A 499 -20.17 -18.90 3.02
C ILE A 499 -19.54 -17.85 3.93
N PRO A 500 -19.68 -16.57 3.61
CA PRO A 500 -19.26 -15.49 4.48
C PRO A 500 -20.13 -15.40 5.77
N THR A 501 -20.46 -16.54 6.39
CA THR A 501 -21.17 -16.62 7.66
C THR A 501 -20.19 -16.48 8.82
N ASP A 502 -20.16 -15.24 9.31
CA ASP A 502 -19.74 -14.76 10.62
C ASP A 502 -18.28 -14.95 11.10
N ARG A 503 -17.55 -16.07 10.91
CA ARG A 503 -16.31 -16.29 11.70
C ARG A 503 -15.02 -16.70 11.00
N SER A 504 -15.04 -17.26 9.79
CA SER A 504 -13.86 -17.96 9.24
C SER A 504 -13.04 -17.19 8.21
N ASN A 505 -13.58 -16.12 7.61
CA ASN A 505 -12.85 -15.34 6.63
C ASN A 505 -12.14 -14.16 7.32
N PRO A 506 -10.80 -14.18 7.48
CA PRO A 506 -10.07 -13.11 8.15
C PRO A 506 -10.10 -11.77 7.40
N THR A 507 -10.60 -11.73 6.16
CA THR A 507 -10.51 -10.54 5.31
C THR A 507 -11.78 -9.74 5.14
N PHE A 508 -12.93 -10.31 5.45
CA PHE A 508 -14.17 -9.55 5.46
C PHE A 508 -14.85 -9.72 6.81
N ASP A 509 -14.97 -8.62 7.54
CA ASP A 509 -15.75 -8.63 8.77
C ASP A 509 -17.23 -8.91 8.43
N TYR A 510 -18.08 -9.18 9.44
CA TYR A 510 -19.51 -9.39 9.22
C TYR A 510 -20.19 -8.24 8.45
N LYS A 511 -19.79 -7.00 8.73
CA LYS A 511 -20.38 -5.79 8.14
C LYS A 511 -19.96 -5.62 6.67
N ASP A 512 -18.74 -5.98 6.28
CA ASP A 512 -18.28 -5.93 4.89
C ASP A 512 -19.02 -6.94 4.02
N ARG A 513 -19.34 -8.11 4.57
CA ARG A 513 -20.09 -9.15 3.85
C ARG A 513 -21.53 -8.73 3.62
N LYS A 514 -22.14 -8.11 4.63
CA LYS A 514 -23.48 -7.54 4.51
C LYS A 514 -23.49 -6.36 3.53
N TYR A 515 -22.48 -5.50 3.60
CA TYR A 515 -22.26 -4.43 2.63
C TYR A 515 -22.17 -4.98 1.20
N LEU A 516 -21.31 -5.96 0.96
CA LEU A 516 -21.13 -6.57 -0.35
C LEU A 516 -22.42 -7.22 -0.85
N ALA A 517 -23.17 -7.93 -0.01
CA ALA A 517 -24.45 -8.49 -0.42
C ALA A 517 -25.47 -7.41 -0.85
N LEU A 518 -25.59 -6.32 -0.08
CA LEU A 518 -26.47 -5.19 -0.43
C LEU A 518 -25.99 -4.46 -1.69
N LEU A 519 -24.67 -4.34 -1.84
CA LEU A 519 -24.03 -3.76 -3.00
C LEU A 519 -24.39 -4.55 -4.27
N LEU A 520 -24.26 -5.87 -4.23
CA LEU A 520 -24.63 -6.72 -5.36
C LEU A 520 -26.12 -6.71 -5.65
N ASP A 521 -26.96 -6.64 -4.62
CA ASP A 521 -28.42 -6.54 -4.80
C ASP A 521 -28.81 -5.25 -5.53
N GLU A 522 -28.15 -4.13 -5.18
CA GLU A 522 -28.31 -2.86 -5.89
C GLU A 522 -27.80 -2.95 -7.33
N GLU A 523 -26.60 -3.50 -7.53
CA GLU A 523 -26.03 -3.66 -8.87
C GLU A 523 -26.86 -4.58 -9.75
N TYR A 524 -27.38 -5.67 -9.18
CA TYR A 524 -28.29 -6.57 -9.86
C TYR A 524 -29.58 -5.86 -10.25
N SER A 525 -30.18 -5.11 -9.32
CA SER A 525 -31.42 -4.37 -9.56
C SER A 525 -31.25 -3.31 -10.65
N ASN A 526 -30.19 -2.50 -10.57
CA ASN A 526 -29.90 -1.44 -11.53
C ASN A 526 -29.58 -1.99 -12.93
N ASN A 527 -29.00 -3.19 -13.01
CA ASN A 527 -28.62 -3.83 -14.27
C ASN A 527 -29.55 -4.99 -14.67
N PHE A 528 -30.71 -5.15 -14.02
CA PHE A 528 -31.54 -6.35 -14.15
C PHE A 528 -31.91 -6.66 -15.60
N GLY A 529 -32.30 -5.64 -16.36
CA GLY A 529 -32.65 -5.79 -17.77
C GLY A 529 -31.48 -6.34 -18.59
N THR A 530 -30.29 -5.78 -18.44
CA THR A 530 -29.09 -6.23 -19.15
C THR A 530 -28.66 -7.62 -18.71
N ILE A 531 -28.68 -7.91 -17.41
CA ILE A 531 -28.32 -9.23 -16.85
C ILE A 531 -29.29 -10.30 -17.36
N SER A 532 -30.60 -10.06 -17.25
CA SER A 532 -31.62 -11.02 -17.69
C SER A 532 -31.56 -11.26 -19.19
N ALA A 533 -31.32 -10.21 -19.99
CA ALA A 533 -31.11 -10.36 -21.44
C ALA A 533 -29.88 -11.24 -21.76
N LYS A 534 -28.77 -11.04 -21.03
CA LYS A 534 -27.58 -11.90 -21.14
C LYS A 534 -27.85 -13.33 -20.71
N GLN A 535 -28.65 -13.56 -19.67
CA GLN A 535 -29.06 -14.90 -19.23
C GLN A 535 -29.95 -15.59 -20.27
N VAL A 536 -30.92 -14.88 -20.84
CA VAL A 536 -31.77 -15.39 -21.93
C VAL A 536 -30.91 -15.75 -23.14
N ALA A 537 -30.01 -14.87 -23.58
CA ALA A 537 -29.12 -15.13 -24.69
C ALA A 537 -28.19 -16.32 -24.41
N PHE A 538 -27.63 -16.41 -23.20
CA PHE A 538 -26.81 -17.55 -22.76
C PHE A 538 -27.59 -18.87 -22.86
N LEU A 539 -28.80 -18.91 -22.31
CA LEU A 539 -29.66 -20.09 -22.34
C LEU A 539 -30.11 -20.44 -23.75
N ALA A 540 -30.51 -19.46 -24.56
CA ALA A 540 -30.99 -19.70 -25.93
C ALA A 540 -29.90 -20.33 -26.80
N ASN A 541 -28.64 -19.91 -26.60
CA ASN A 541 -27.47 -20.44 -27.30
C ASN A 541 -26.90 -21.73 -26.69
N ALA A 542 -27.33 -22.14 -25.49
CA ALA A 542 -26.83 -23.35 -24.86
C ALA A 542 -27.40 -24.60 -25.56
N ALA A 543 -26.53 -25.59 -25.81
CA ALA A 543 -26.95 -26.89 -26.33
C ALA A 543 -27.72 -27.71 -25.28
N ASP A 544 -27.38 -27.51 -24.01
CA ASP A 544 -27.96 -28.21 -22.87
C ASP A 544 -29.19 -27.45 -22.32
N ALA A 545 -30.30 -28.17 -22.11
CA ALA A 545 -31.49 -27.62 -21.46
C ALA A 545 -31.25 -27.36 -19.97
N ASP A 546 -30.34 -28.10 -19.34
CA ASP A 546 -29.93 -27.98 -17.94
C ASP A 546 -28.77 -26.98 -17.75
N ALA A 547 -28.51 -26.16 -18.77
CA ALA A 547 -27.56 -25.05 -18.67
C ALA A 547 -27.95 -24.12 -17.51
N LEU A 548 -26.95 -23.79 -16.69
CA LEU A 548 -27.07 -22.92 -15.54
C LEU A 548 -26.28 -21.64 -15.80
N PRO A 549 -26.94 -20.50 -16.02
CA PRO A 549 -26.26 -19.21 -16.13
C PRO A 549 -25.69 -18.83 -14.77
N VAL A 550 -24.45 -18.33 -14.77
CA VAL A 550 -23.81 -17.74 -13.58
C VAL A 550 -23.56 -16.27 -13.86
N THR A 551 -24.09 -15.38 -13.02
CA THR A 551 -23.87 -13.94 -13.15
C THR A 551 -22.55 -13.58 -12.47
N LEU A 552 -21.63 -13.00 -13.23
CA LEU A 552 -20.32 -12.57 -12.79
C LEU A 552 -20.31 -11.05 -12.59
N PHE A 553 -19.99 -10.58 -11.39
CA PHE A 553 -19.71 -9.19 -11.08
C PHE A 553 -18.20 -9.00 -10.93
N ASP A 554 -17.56 -8.49 -11.97
CA ASP A 554 -16.12 -8.27 -12.00
C ASP A 554 -15.79 -6.82 -11.61
N TYR A 555 -15.30 -6.66 -10.39
CA TYR A 555 -14.74 -5.44 -9.82
C TYR A 555 -13.22 -5.32 -10.01
N ALA A 556 -12.56 -6.31 -10.63
CA ALA A 556 -11.13 -6.22 -10.93
C ALA A 556 -10.84 -5.31 -12.13
N ALA A 557 -11.78 -5.23 -13.08
CA ALA A 557 -11.64 -4.55 -14.37
C ALA A 557 -11.72 -3.00 -14.33
N GLY A 558 -11.73 -2.37 -13.16
CA GLY A 558 -12.02 -0.94 -12.98
C GLY A 558 -13.53 -0.73 -12.86
N PRO A 559 -14.21 -0.13 -13.88
CA PRO A 559 -15.67 -0.10 -13.90
C PRO A 559 -16.23 -1.52 -13.75
N ILE A 560 -17.24 -1.68 -12.88
CA ILE A 560 -17.88 -2.98 -12.66
C ILE A 560 -18.36 -3.57 -14.00
N ARG A 561 -17.92 -4.79 -14.30
CA ARG A 561 -18.40 -5.53 -15.45
C ARG A 561 -19.34 -6.62 -14.98
N THR A 562 -20.54 -6.62 -15.55
CA THR A 562 -21.50 -7.69 -15.30
C THR A 562 -21.59 -8.60 -16.50
N GLU A 563 -21.22 -9.85 -16.32
CA GLU A 563 -21.22 -10.87 -17.37
C GLU A 563 -22.10 -12.06 -16.96
N VAL A 564 -22.54 -12.84 -17.95
CA VAL A 564 -23.20 -14.13 -17.70
C VAL A 564 -22.32 -15.20 -18.30
N SER A 565 -21.97 -16.19 -17.49
CA SER A 565 -21.02 -17.23 -17.85
C SER A 565 -21.51 -18.63 -17.51
N SER A 566 -20.75 -19.62 -17.97
CA SER A 566 -21.03 -21.02 -17.69
C SER A 566 -20.39 -21.47 -16.38
N VAL A 567 -20.97 -22.51 -15.78
CA VAL A 567 -20.40 -23.18 -14.60
C VAL A 567 -18.96 -23.62 -14.82
N ALA A 568 -18.64 -24.10 -16.04
CA ALA A 568 -17.31 -24.58 -16.38
C ALA A 568 -16.28 -23.44 -16.43
N HIS A 569 -16.65 -22.27 -16.97
CA HIS A 569 -15.77 -21.10 -16.97
C HIS A 569 -15.50 -20.61 -15.54
N ILE A 570 -16.52 -20.57 -14.69
CA ILE A 570 -16.33 -20.20 -13.28
C ILE A 570 -15.44 -21.21 -12.54
N ALA A 571 -15.60 -22.52 -12.80
CA ALA A 571 -14.71 -23.54 -12.23
C ALA A 571 -13.24 -23.32 -12.64
N ASP A 572 -13.00 -22.95 -13.89
CA ASP A 572 -11.68 -22.58 -14.39
C ASP A 572 -11.14 -21.32 -13.68
N LEU A 573 -11.96 -20.28 -13.52
CA LEU A 573 -11.58 -19.08 -12.75
C LEU A 573 -11.25 -19.38 -11.28
N LEU A 574 -12.01 -20.27 -10.63
CA LEU A 574 -11.77 -20.67 -9.24
C LEU A 574 -10.51 -21.53 -9.05
N THR A 575 -10.07 -22.23 -10.10
CA THR A 575 -8.90 -23.13 -10.04
C THR A 575 -7.60 -22.46 -10.46
N LYS A 576 -7.66 -21.41 -11.30
CA LYS A 576 -6.50 -20.61 -11.70
C LYS A 576 -5.75 -20.08 -10.46
N PRO A 577 -4.42 -20.23 -10.41
CA PRO A 577 -3.63 -19.60 -9.34
C PRO A 577 -3.81 -18.09 -9.42
N THR A 578 -4.25 -17.47 -8.34
CA THR A 578 -4.21 -16.02 -8.24
C THR A 578 -2.74 -15.57 -8.12
N PRO A 579 -2.36 -14.42 -8.71
CA PRO A 579 -0.98 -13.94 -8.69
C PRO A 579 -0.42 -13.72 -7.27
N SER A 580 -1.30 -13.51 -6.29
CA SER A 580 -0.88 -13.32 -4.91
C SER A 580 -0.49 -14.65 -4.26
N ASN A 581 0.71 -14.74 -3.70
CA ASN A 581 1.20 -15.85 -2.87
C ASN A 581 0.39 -16.09 -1.57
N THR A 582 -0.77 -15.45 -1.43
CA THR A 582 -1.61 -15.63 -0.25
C THR A 582 -2.21 -17.04 -0.29
N LYS A 583 -2.00 -17.80 0.79
CA LYS A 583 -2.59 -19.12 1.05
C LYS A 583 -4.10 -19.00 1.26
N ILE A 584 -4.82 -18.40 0.33
CA ILE A 584 -6.27 -18.36 0.35
C ILE A 584 -6.73 -19.78 -0.01
N PRO A 585 -7.59 -20.41 0.80
CA PRO A 585 -8.20 -21.67 0.43
C PRO A 585 -8.87 -21.49 -0.93
N LYS A 586 -8.37 -22.17 -1.96
CA LYS A 586 -9.10 -22.28 -3.23
C LYS A 586 -10.45 -22.92 -2.88
N VAL A 587 -11.53 -22.38 -3.43
CA VAL A 587 -12.83 -23.06 -3.39
C VAL A 587 -12.60 -24.47 -3.93
N ALA A 588 -12.74 -25.48 -3.07
CA ALA A 588 -12.41 -26.83 -3.51
C ALA A 588 -13.40 -27.23 -4.63
N SER A 589 -12.92 -28.00 -5.60
CA SER A 589 -13.74 -28.39 -6.76
C SER A 589 -15.05 -29.08 -6.34
N THR A 590 -14.99 -29.82 -5.22
CA THR A 590 -16.13 -30.48 -4.58
C THR A 590 -17.19 -29.49 -4.08
N GLU A 591 -16.78 -28.33 -3.59
CA GLU A 591 -17.68 -27.35 -2.99
C GLU A 591 -18.43 -26.57 -4.08
N TRP A 592 -17.70 -26.14 -5.11
CA TRP A 592 -18.31 -25.54 -6.29
C TRP A 592 -19.32 -26.51 -6.93
N ALA A 593 -18.97 -27.80 -7.01
CA ALA A 593 -19.88 -28.83 -7.52
C ALA A 593 -21.17 -28.94 -6.69
N ASP A 594 -21.10 -28.89 -5.35
CA ASP A 594 -22.31 -28.93 -4.52
C ASP A 594 -23.19 -27.67 -4.69
N ILE A 595 -22.58 -26.48 -4.74
CA ILE A 595 -23.29 -25.21 -4.99
C ILE A 595 -24.03 -25.26 -6.34
N VAL A 596 -23.37 -25.73 -7.39
CA VAL A 596 -23.97 -25.91 -8.71
C VAL A 596 -25.09 -26.95 -8.68
N ALA A 597 -24.87 -28.08 -8.01
CA ALA A 597 -25.88 -29.13 -7.90
C ALA A 597 -27.13 -28.64 -7.15
N ARG A 598 -26.95 -27.81 -6.11
CA ARG A 598 -28.05 -27.14 -5.40
C ARG A 598 -28.79 -26.15 -6.29
N ALA A 599 -28.07 -25.33 -7.05
CA ALA A 599 -28.67 -24.36 -7.95
C ALA A 599 -29.53 -25.03 -9.03
N ARG A 600 -29.01 -26.08 -9.68
CA ARG A 600 -29.79 -26.90 -10.63
C ARG A 600 -31.05 -27.49 -10.01
N ARG A 601 -30.92 -28.10 -8.83
CA ARG A 601 -32.04 -28.73 -8.11
C ARG A 601 -33.09 -27.73 -7.62
N SER A 602 -32.70 -26.48 -7.43
CA SER A 602 -33.58 -25.42 -6.95
C SER A 602 -34.58 -24.91 -8.01
N GLN A 603 -34.42 -25.31 -9.28
CA GLN A 603 -35.27 -24.89 -10.39
C GLN A 603 -35.41 -23.36 -10.48
N GLY A 604 -34.27 -22.66 -10.45
CA GLY A 604 -34.23 -21.20 -10.58
C GLY A 604 -34.36 -20.40 -9.29
N ARG A 605 -34.69 -21.04 -8.16
CA ARG A 605 -34.76 -20.37 -6.85
C ARG A 605 -33.39 -19.89 -6.34
N LEU A 606 -32.32 -20.60 -6.69
CA LEU A 606 -30.95 -20.25 -6.34
C LEU A 606 -30.20 -19.83 -7.59
N ALA A 607 -30.12 -18.52 -7.82
CA ALA A 607 -29.24 -17.93 -8.82
C ALA A 607 -27.80 -17.88 -8.29
N LEU A 608 -26.85 -18.26 -9.15
CA LEU A 608 -25.43 -18.19 -8.80
C LEU A 608 -24.88 -16.83 -9.21
N HIS A 609 -24.40 -16.08 -8.21
CA HIS A 609 -23.64 -14.87 -8.43
C HIS A 609 -22.20 -15.07 -7.97
N VAL A 610 -21.26 -14.63 -8.79
CA VAL A 610 -19.83 -14.71 -8.52
C VAL A 610 -19.29 -13.30 -8.57
N VAL A 611 -18.53 -12.92 -7.57
CA VAL A 611 -17.82 -11.64 -7.52
C VAL A 611 -16.37 -11.90 -7.79
N VAL A 612 -15.81 -11.22 -8.77
CA VAL A 612 -14.36 -11.18 -9.00
C VAL A 612 -13.87 -9.84 -8.49
N SER A 613 -12.94 -9.87 -7.54
CA SER A 613 -12.10 -8.74 -7.18
C SER A 613 -10.65 -9.12 -7.50
N ARG A 614 -9.75 -8.14 -7.59
CA ARG A 614 -8.39 -8.32 -8.11
C ARG A 614 -7.61 -9.46 -7.48
N ALA A 615 -7.82 -9.68 -6.18
CA ALA A 615 -7.13 -10.74 -5.47
C ALA A 615 -7.91 -12.07 -5.44
N ARG A 616 -9.23 -12.05 -5.72
CA ARG A 616 -10.16 -13.06 -5.19
C ARG A 616 -11.41 -13.26 -6.03
N VAL A 617 -11.90 -14.50 -6.01
CA VAL A 617 -13.21 -14.86 -6.55
C VAL A 617 -14.08 -15.31 -5.38
N PHE A 618 -15.25 -14.69 -5.22
CA PHE A 618 -16.23 -15.01 -4.19
C PHE A 618 -17.47 -15.57 -4.83
N VAL A 619 -18.01 -16.65 -4.25
CA VAL A 619 -19.32 -17.16 -4.63
C VAL A 619 -20.33 -16.63 -3.62
N LEU A 620 -21.25 -15.79 -4.08
CA LEU A 620 -22.27 -15.19 -3.24
C LEU A 620 -23.65 -15.64 -3.76
N PRO A 621 -24.30 -16.61 -3.11
CA PRO A 621 -25.67 -16.94 -3.43
C PRO A 621 -26.56 -15.78 -2.98
N LEU A 622 -26.89 -14.87 -3.90
CA LEU A 622 -28.00 -13.94 -3.65
C LEU A 622 -29.29 -14.73 -3.71
N SER A 623 -30.06 -14.66 -2.63
CA SER A 623 -31.43 -15.14 -2.61
C SER A 623 -32.29 -14.12 -3.33
N THR A 624 -32.20 -14.05 -4.66
CA THR A 624 -33.17 -13.30 -5.45
C THR A 624 -34.47 -14.10 -5.43
N ALA A 625 -35.50 -13.60 -4.74
CA ALA A 625 -36.86 -13.96 -5.10
C ALA A 625 -37.00 -13.60 -6.60
N SER A 626 -37.35 -14.47 -7.54
CA SER A 626 -38.23 -15.61 -7.47
C SER A 626 -37.92 -16.60 -8.59
N ASN A 627 -38.32 -17.85 -8.38
CA ASN A 627 -38.55 -18.85 -9.43
C ASN A 627 -39.34 -18.31 -10.64
N LEU A 628 -40.16 -17.25 -10.47
CA LEU A 628 -40.89 -16.61 -11.56
C LEU A 628 -39.94 -15.98 -12.59
N ILE A 629 -38.84 -15.36 -12.14
CA ILE A 629 -37.87 -14.73 -13.03
C ILE A 629 -37.15 -15.79 -13.89
N ASP A 630 -36.65 -16.87 -13.27
CA ASP A 630 -35.98 -17.95 -14.00
C ASP A 630 -36.94 -18.65 -14.98
N ALA A 631 -38.20 -18.85 -14.59
CA ALA A 631 -39.22 -19.41 -15.48
C ALA A 631 -39.42 -18.55 -16.73
N GLU A 632 -39.63 -17.24 -16.56
CA GLU A 632 -39.83 -16.31 -17.70
C GLU A 632 -38.57 -16.20 -18.58
N VAL A 633 -37.38 -16.16 -17.97
CA VAL A 633 -36.10 -16.18 -18.68
C VAL A 633 -35.97 -17.45 -19.54
N ARG A 634 -36.30 -18.63 -19.00
CA ARG A 634 -36.24 -19.91 -19.73
C ARG A 634 -37.31 -20.02 -20.82
N VAL A 635 -38.52 -19.53 -20.57
CA VAL A 635 -39.60 -19.48 -21.57
C VAL A 635 -39.16 -18.64 -22.78
N LEU A 636 -38.65 -17.43 -22.54
CA LEU A 636 -38.18 -16.56 -23.61
C LEU A 636 -36.97 -17.17 -24.34
N ALA A 637 -35.99 -17.72 -23.61
CA ALA A 637 -34.83 -18.37 -24.21
C ALA A 637 -35.23 -19.53 -25.15
N SER A 638 -36.19 -20.35 -24.72
CA SER A 638 -36.71 -21.47 -25.52
C SER A 638 -37.42 -20.96 -26.78
N ALA A 639 -38.22 -19.91 -26.65
CA ALA A 639 -38.95 -19.34 -27.78
C ALA A 639 -38.02 -18.67 -28.81
N LEU A 640 -36.92 -18.05 -28.35
CA LEU A 640 -35.88 -17.51 -29.22
C LEU A 640 -35.08 -18.62 -29.93
N ARG A 641 -34.76 -19.70 -29.22
CA ARG A 641 -34.06 -20.86 -29.79
C ARG A 641 -34.85 -21.52 -30.92
N VAL A 642 -36.17 -21.61 -30.80
CA VAL A 642 -37.05 -22.16 -31.85
C VAL A 642 -37.15 -21.21 -33.05
N GLY A 643 -37.13 -19.90 -32.81
CA GLY A 643 -37.22 -18.89 -33.86
C GLY A 643 -35.91 -18.60 -34.60
N SER A 644 -34.75 -18.95 -34.03
CA SER A 644 -33.44 -18.66 -34.62
C SER A 644 -33.05 -19.66 -35.70
N LYS A 645 -32.35 -19.19 -36.73
CA LYS A 645 -31.75 -20.06 -37.74
C LYS A 645 -30.62 -20.89 -37.10
N PRO A 646 -30.49 -22.19 -37.41
CA PRO A 646 -29.38 -23.01 -36.92
C PRO A 646 -28.02 -22.34 -37.17
N GLY A 647 -27.19 -22.27 -36.14
CA GLY A 647 -25.85 -21.67 -36.20
C GLY A 647 -25.78 -20.15 -36.00
N VAL A 648 -26.93 -19.44 -35.93
CA VAL A 648 -26.95 -18.02 -35.60
C VAL A 648 -26.94 -17.85 -34.09
N ARG A 649 -25.89 -17.20 -33.56
CA ARG A 649 -25.77 -16.88 -32.14
C ARG A 649 -26.65 -15.66 -31.81
N ILE A 650 -27.60 -15.85 -30.90
CA ILE A 650 -28.46 -14.78 -30.39
C ILE A 650 -27.63 -13.85 -29.50
N GLN A 651 -27.60 -12.55 -29.79
CA GLN A 651 -26.95 -11.56 -28.94
C GLN A 651 -27.92 -11.03 -27.88
N TRP A 652 -27.41 -10.54 -26.75
CA TRP A 652 -28.28 -10.05 -25.67
C TRP A 652 -28.96 -8.72 -26.04
N GLU A 653 -28.36 -7.95 -26.93
CA GLU A 653 -28.94 -6.76 -27.54
C GLU A 653 -30.20 -7.11 -28.34
N ASP A 654 -30.20 -8.24 -29.05
CA ASP A 654 -31.39 -8.73 -29.77
C ASP A 654 -32.50 -9.09 -28.79
N VAL A 655 -32.15 -9.68 -27.64
CA VAL A 655 -33.11 -10.01 -26.58
C VAL A 655 -33.77 -8.75 -26.02
N LEU A 656 -33.01 -7.66 -25.83
CA LEU A 656 -33.57 -6.40 -25.34
C LEU A 656 -34.61 -5.78 -26.28
N GLN A 657 -34.50 -6.06 -27.58
CA GLN A 657 -35.46 -5.59 -28.60
C GLN A 657 -36.62 -6.56 -28.81
N ASP A 658 -36.57 -7.77 -28.22
CA ASP A 658 -37.66 -8.74 -28.36
C ASP A 658 -38.92 -8.23 -27.64
N PRO A 659 -40.08 -8.18 -28.33
CA PRO A 659 -41.33 -7.65 -27.76
C PRO A 659 -41.84 -8.44 -26.55
N ARG A 660 -41.31 -9.64 -26.29
CA ARG A 660 -41.66 -10.48 -25.13
C ARG A 660 -40.76 -10.22 -23.92
N PHE A 661 -39.59 -9.59 -24.11
CA PHE A 661 -38.66 -9.28 -23.01
C PHE A 661 -39.27 -8.42 -21.88
N PRO A 662 -40.21 -7.49 -22.13
CA PRO A 662 -40.93 -6.80 -21.06
C PRO A 662 -41.59 -7.72 -20.03
N ALA A 663 -42.03 -8.94 -20.41
CA ALA A 663 -42.60 -9.91 -19.46
C ALA A 663 -41.60 -10.33 -18.37
N VAL A 664 -40.32 -10.48 -18.74
CA VAL A 664 -39.22 -10.77 -17.81
C VAL A 664 -39.01 -9.61 -16.83
N LYS A 665 -39.09 -8.36 -17.30
CA LYS A 665 -39.02 -7.16 -16.44
C LYS A 665 -40.19 -7.11 -15.47
N THR A 666 -41.41 -7.34 -15.94
CA THR A 666 -42.62 -7.35 -15.12
C THR A 666 -42.60 -8.46 -14.06
N ALA A 667 -41.90 -9.57 -14.32
CA ALA A 667 -41.74 -10.64 -13.33
C ALA A 667 -40.92 -10.18 -12.10
N LEU A 668 -39.89 -9.35 -12.29
CA LEU A 668 -39.15 -8.77 -11.17
C LEU A 668 -40.04 -7.86 -10.32
N THR A 669 -40.78 -6.95 -10.95
CA THR A 669 -41.67 -6.04 -10.23
C THR A 669 -42.71 -6.81 -9.42
N ARG A 670 -43.31 -7.85 -10.01
CA ARG A 670 -44.23 -8.76 -9.31
C ARG A 670 -43.57 -9.42 -8.10
N SER A 671 -42.37 -9.95 -8.28
CA SER A 671 -41.61 -10.58 -7.19
C SER A 671 -41.32 -9.61 -6.04
N GLN A 672 -40.96 -8.37 -6.35
CA GLN A 672 -40.68 -7.33 -5.33
C GLN A 672 -41.97 -6.88 -4.61
N CYS A 673 -43.10 -6.81 -5.31
CA CYS A 673 -44.39 -6.49 -4.71
C CYS A 673 -44.93 -7.62 -3.80
N GLU A 674 -44.75 -8.89 -4.18
CA GLU A 674 -45.12 -10.02 -3.34
C GLU A 674 -44.31 -10.03 -2.04
N ASP A 675 -43.03 -9.69 -2.12
CA ASP A 675 -42.17 -9.52 -0.96
C ASP A 675 -42.73 -8.41 -0.04
N THR A 676 -43.00 -7.20 -0.55
CA THR A 676 -43.52 -6.09 0.28
C THR A 676 -44.89 -6.38 0.92
N GLN A 677 -45.82 -7.00 0.18
CA GLN A 677 -47.13 -7.38 0.71
C GLN A 677 -47.04 -8.47 1.79
N SER A 678 -46.12 -9.42 1.65
CA SER A 678 -45.88 -10.45 2.68
C SER A 678 -45.32 -9.88 3.98
N PHE A 679 -44.71 -8.69 3.94
CA PHE A 679 -44.10 -8.05 5.11
C PHE A 679 -45.06 -7.27 6.00
N GLY A 680 -46.35 -7.14 5.65
CA GLY A 680 -47.35 -6.50 6.52
C GLY A 680 -47.00 -5.04 6.85
N TRP A 681 -46.35 -4.32 5.94
CA TRP A 681 -46.13 -2.89 6.06
C TRP A 681 -47.48 -2.19 5.90
N SER A 682 -48.19 -1.95 7.01
CA SER A 682 -49.25 -0.96 7.05
C SER A 682 -48.60 0.42 7.11
N ASP A 683 -49.04 1.36 6.26
CA ASP A 683 -48.52 2.75 6.12
C ASP A 683 -48.59 3.63 7.38
N ALA A 684 -48.90 3.08 8.56
CA ALA A 684 -49.10 3.80 9.82
C ALA A 684 -47.82 4.40 10.46
N ALA A 685 -46.69 4.44 9.76
CA ALA A 685 -45.43 5.00 10.25
C ALA A 685 -44.87 6.16 9.39
N ALA A 686 -45.61 6.62 8.39
CA ALA A 686 -45.18 7.71 7.50
C ALA A 686 -45.77 9.10 7.84
N ASP A 687 -46.66 9.22 8.84
CA ASP A 687 -47.40 10.46 9.14
C ASP A 687 -46.64 11.53 9.94
N ASP A 688 -45.30 11.43 10.12
CA ASP A 688 -44.54 12.38 10.97
C ASP A 688 -43.39 13.12 10.26
N TYR A 689 -43.35 13.12 8.92
CA TYR A 689 -42.42 13.96 8.17
C TYR A 689 -43.16 14.75 7.09
N ASP A 690 -43.45 16.01 7.42
CA ASP A 690 -43.99 17.03 6.53
C ASP A 690 -42.89 17.42 5.50
N TYR A 691 -42.91 16.77 4.34
CA TYR A 691 -42.15 17.18 3.16
C TYR A 691 -43.14 17.72 2.12
N ASP A 692 -42.94 18.99 1.77
CA ASP A 692 -43.70 19.72 0.75
C ASP A 692 -43.40 19.14 -0.64
N GLU A 693 -44.28 18.28 -1.15
CA GLU A 693 -44.19 17.72 -2.51
C GLU A 693 -45.20 18.41 -3.44
N THR A 694 -44.67 19.17 -4.40
CA THR A 694 -45.32 19.42 -5.69
C THR A 694 -44.50 18.73 -6.79
N THR A 695 -44.93 17.57 -7.26
CA THR A 695 -44.61 17.10 -8.62
C THR A 695 -45.60 16.02 -9.07
N ASP A 696 -46.24 16.28 -10.20
CA ASP A 696 -47.25 15.45 -10.83
C ASP A 696 -46.70 14.09 -11.29
N CYS A 697 -47.38 13.00 -10.88
CA CYS A 697 -47.22 11.65 -11.43
C CYS A 697 -48.56 11.18 -12.04
N PRO A 698 -48.58 10.53 -13.22
CA PRO A 698 -49.82 10.23 -13.93
C PRO A 698 -50.56 9.00 -13.35
N PRO A 699 -51.91 8.97 -13.36
CA PRO A 699 -52.68 7.92 -12.70
C PRO A 699 -52.94 6.75 -13.65
N SER A 700 -52.30 5.59 -13.42
CA SER A 700 -52.86 4.32 -13.89
C SER A 700 -52.31 3.13 -13.10
N CYS A 701 -52.92 2.83 -11.96
CA CYS A 701 -53.00 1.48 -11.42
C CYS A 701 -54.20 1.35 -10.46
N LEU A 702 -55.20 0.61 -10.93
CA LEU A 702 -56.18 -0.23 -10.21
C LEU A 702 -56.67 0.20 -8.81
N SER A 703 -57.92 0.67 -8.78
CA SER A 703 -58.79 0.68 -7.60
C SER A 703 -59.06 -0.74 -7.10
N ILE A 704 -58.63 -1.04 -5.86
CA ILE A 704 -59.12 -2.18 -5.07
C ILE A 704 -59.82 -1.58 -3.85
N SER A 705 -61.16 -1.63 -3.84
CA SER A 705 -61.98 -1.14 -2.73
C SER A 705 -62.00 -2.15 -1.59
N PHE A 706 -61.51 -1.77 -0.40
CA PHE A 706 -61.75 -2.52 0.83
C PHE A 706 -62.87 -1.86 1.65
N LEU A 707 -63.95 -2.63 1.87
CA LEU A 707 -65.02 -2.34 2.83
C LEU A 707 -64.47 -2.49 4.26
N HIS A 708 -64.31 -1.39 5.00
CA HIS A 708 -64.08 -1.40 6.44
C HIS A 708 -65.41 -1.27 7.21
N LYS A 709 -65.66 -2.23 8.11
CA LYS A 709 -66.69 -2.14 9.17
C LYS A 709 -66.09 -1.37 10.37
N PRO A 710 -66.85 -0.49 11.05
CA PRO A 710 -66.36 0.18 12.25
C PRO A 710 -66.62 -0.68 13.48
N HIS A 711 -65.61 -0.81 14.35
CA HIS A 711 -65.80 -1.23 15.74
C HIS A 711 -65.58 -0.04 16.69
N ARG A 712 -66.45 -0.01 17.69
CA ARG A 712 -66.71 1.02 18.69
C ARG A 712 -65.49 1.39 19.54
N ALA A 713 -65.45 2.67 19.88
CA ALA A 713 -64.75 3.24 21.02
C ALA A 713 -65.47 2.88 22.33
N ASP A 714 -64.70 2.65 23.40
CA ASP A 714 -65.12 2.82 24.79
C ASP A 714 -63.91 3.20 25.67
N SER A 715 -63.94 4.45 26.14
CA SER A 715 -63.64 5.04 27.47
C SER A 715 -62.54 4.52 28.44
N LEU A 716 -62.00 5.51 29.20
CA LEU A 716 -61.29 5.51 30.51
C LEU A 716 -59.74 5.52 30.44
N ASP A 717 -58.96 6.29 31.21
CA ASP A 717 -59.10 7.28 32.31
C ASP A 717 -57.68 7.92 32.48
N PRO A 718 -57.52 9.26 32.66
CA PRO A 718 -56.19 9.86 32.79
C PRO A 718 -55.78 10.04 34.25
N ARG A 719 -54.67 9.42 34.68
CA ARG A 719 -53.81 9.92 35.77
C ARG A 719 -52.52 9.11 35.94
N THR A 720 -51.48 9.86 36.33
CA THR A 720 -50.18 9.45 36.91
C THR A 720 -49.16 8.79 35.98
N ILE A 721 -48.10 9.52 35.63
CA ILE A 721 -46.80 9.48 36.34
C ILE A 721 -45.97 10.70 35.94
N SER A 722 -45.43 11.35 36.96
CA SER A 722 -44.52 12.48 36.94
C SER A 722 -43.06 12.02 36.69
N ASP A 723 -42.22 12.98 36.33
CA ASP A 723 -40.77 13.01 36.54
C ASP A 723 -39.87 12.22 35.58
N ILE A 724 -39.50 12.86 34.45
CA ILE A 724 -38.12 12.81 33.93
C ILE A 724 -37.71 14.22 33.50
N HIS A 725 -36.77 14.79 34.25
CA HIS A 725 -36.01 15.99 33.88
C HIS A 725 -35.05 15.67 32.72
N ILE A 726 -35.18 16.37 31.60
CA ILE A 726 -34.09 16.51 30.61
C ILE A 726 -33.72 17.99 30.56
N SER A 727 -32.47 18.27 30.89
CA SER A 727 -31.85 19.60 30.88
C SER A 727 -30.86 19.69 29.72
N SER A 728 -31.19 20.46 28.68
CA SER A 728 -30.22 21.22 27.87
C SER A 728 -30.95 22.09 26.84
N PRO A 729 -30.50 23.35 26.60
CA PRO A 729 -31.24 24.34 25.83
C PRO A 729 -31.07 24.18 24.32
N VAL A 730 -32.16 24.39 23.59
CA VAL A 730 -32.20 24.61 22.14
C VAL A 730 -31.81 26.06 21.87
N GLU A 731 -30.68 26.28 21.20
CA GLU A 731 -30.35 27.59 20.63
C GLU A 731 -31.13 27.77 19.32
N PHE A 732 -32.03 28.75 19.33
CA PHE A 732 -32.64 29.32 18.13
C PHE A 732 -31.62 30.24 17.44
N VAL A 733 -31.17 29.87 16.24
CA VAL A 733 -30.47 30.82 15.35
C VAL A 733 -31.55 31.57 14.56
N VAL A 734 -31.71 32.85 14.92
CA VAL A 734 -32.49 33.83 14.16
C VAL A 734 -31.73 34.17 12.89
N SER A 735 -32.33 33.89 11.73
CA SER A 735 -31.90 34.38 10.43
C SER A 735 -32.09 35.90 10.36
N ILE A 736 -30.99 36.65 10.26
CA ILE A 736 -31.03 38.07 9.88
C ILE A 736 -30.87 38.12 8.36
N THR A 737 -31.97 38.42 7.68
CA THR A 737 -31.98 38.87 6.30
C THR A 737 -31.71 40.37 6.22
N ASP A 738 -31.13 40.77 5.08
CA ASP A 738 -31.12 42.11 4.48
C ASP A 738 -30.28 43.21 5.12
N ILE A 739 -29.09 43.43 4.53
CA ILE A 739 -28.54 44.78 4.35
C ILE A 739 -28.16 44.94 2.88
N GLU A 740 -29.05 45.59 2.14
CA GLU A 740 -28.78 46.14 0.81
C GLU A 740 -27.74 47.27 0.90
N PHE A 741 -26.74 47.24 0.02
CA PHE A 741 -26.05 48.46 -0.40
C PHE A 741 -26.14 48.60 -1.91
N ASN A 742 -27.01 49.53 -2.32
CA ASN A 742 -27.04 50.12 -3.65
C ASN A 742 -25.77 50.96 -3.87
N THR A 743 -25.05 50.70 -4.96
CA THR A 743 -24.39 51.77 -5.73
C THR A 743 -24.49 51.50 -7.23
N CYS A 744 -25.04 52.50 -7.93
CA CYS A 744 -25.28 52.56 -9.36
C CYS A 744 -24.01 52.82 -10.20
N SER A 745 -24.21 52.64 -11.52
CA SER A 745 -23.46 53.15 -12.69
C SER A 745 -22.21 52.36 -13.10
N GLY A 746 -21.96 52.01 -14.37
CA GLY A 746 -22.62 52.29 -15.64
C GLY A 746 -21.57 52.43 -16.75
N PHE A 747 -21.43 51.41 -17.62
CA PHE A 747 -20.82 51.37 -18.99
C PHE A 747 -19.36 51.84 -19.22
N PRO A 748 -18.75 51.60 -20.41
CA PRO A 748 -18.82 50.45 -21.32
C PRO A 748 -17.42 49.88 -21.70
N SER A 749 -17.48 48.77 -22.43
CA SER A 749 -16.43 48.15 -23.22
C SER A 749 -15.72 49.09 -24.20
N GLU A 750 -14.39 49.02 -24.28
CA GLU A 750 -13.62 49.08 -25.53
C GLU A 750 -12.14 48.77 -25.24
N ALA A 751 -11.58 47.78 -25.93
CA ALA A 751 -10.17 47.42 -25.89
C ALA A 751 -9.49 47.91 -27.18
N PRO A 752 -8.35 48.63 -27.09
CA PRO A 752 -7.44 48.77 -28.22
C PRO A 752 -6.20 47.88 -28.04
N SER A 753 -5.83 47.26 -29.14
CA SER A 753 -4.59 46.52 -29.42
C SER A 753 -3.29 47.25 -29.02
N PRO A 754 -2.21 46.53 -28.67
CA PRO A 754 -0.94 47.15 -28.29
C PRO A 754 -0.09 47.57 -29.51
N PRO A 755 0.63 48.71 -29.46
CA PRO A 755 1.65 49.07 -30.43
C PRO A 755 3.05 48.51 -30.04
N PRO A 756 4.04 48.54 -30.96
CA PRO A 756 5.24 47.71 -30.87
C PRO A 756 6.30 48.30 -29.92
N ILE A 757 7.03 47.40 -29.26
CA ILE A 757 8.14 47.71 -28.37
C ILE A 757 9.35 48.14 -29.21
N SER A 758 9.78 49.39 -29.02
CA SER A 758 11.10 49.89 -29.38
C SER A 758 12.03 49.85 -28.15
N THR A 759 13.25 49.40 -28.37
CA THR A 759 14.40 49.54 -27.45
C THR A 759 14.65 51.01 -27.10
N PRO A 760 15.20 51.28 -25.89
CA PRO A 760 16.52 51.90 -25.91
C PRO A 760 17.48 51.45 -24.79
N ALA A 761 18.75 51.76 -25.05
CA ALA A 761 19.92 51.50 -24.25
C ALA A 761 20.15 52.51 -23.11
N THR A 762 20.90 52.04 -22.11
CA THR A 762 21.96 52.72 -21.32
C THR A 762 21.68 54.02 -20.54
N HIS A 763 21.83 53.91 -19.21
CA HIS A 763 22.68 54.67 -18.27
C HIS A 763 21.92 55.11 -17.01
N SER A 764 22.38 54.68 -15.83
CA SER A 764 23.05 55.58 -14.86
C SER A 764 23.19 54.97 -13.46
N SER A 765 24.28 55.39 -12.85
CA SER A 765 24.85 55.06 -11.55
C SER A 765 23.95 55.38 -10.35
N LEU A 766 23.83 54.43 -9.43
CA LEU A 766 23.54 54.69 -8.01
C LEU A 766 24.71 54.17 -7.18
N SER A 767 25.22 55.01 -6.28
CA SER A 767 26.39 54.69 -5.44
C SER A 767 26.09 53.57 -4.44
N ASN A 768 27.12 52.76 -4.15
CA ASN A 768 27.02 51.57 -3.29
C ASN A 768 26.54 51.85 -1.86
N SER A 769 26.56 53.10 -1.40
CA SER A 769 26.13 53.47 -0.04
C SER A 769 24.62 53.43 0.16
N THR A 770 23.81 53.65 -0.89
CA THR A 770 22.33 53.65 -0.79
C THR A 770 21.76 52.21 -0.82
N LYS A 771 22.46 51.27 -1.46
CA LYS A 771 22.08 49.84 -1.47
C LYS A 771 22.25 49.18 -0.10
N LEU A 772 23.23 49.62 0.69
CA LEU A 772 23.50 49.05 2.02
C LEU A 772 22.50 49.51 3.09
N LEU A 773 21.91 50.70 2.95
CA LEU A 773 20.88 51.17 3.89
C LEU A 773 19.51 50.50 3.64
N LEU A 774 19.16 50.28 2.36
CA LEU A 774 17.88 49.65 1.97
C LEU A 774 17.85 48.14 2.22
N SER A 775 18.98 47.43 2.14
CA SER A 775 19.05 45.97 2.40
C SER A 775 18.91 45.59 3.88
N THR A 776 19.09 46.55 4.80
CA THR A 776 19.16 46.26 6.25
C THR A 776 17.92 46.73 7.00
N ILE A 777 17.27 47.80 6.52
CA ILE A 777 16.09 48.40 7.19
C ILE A 777 14.78 47.72 6.76
N ILE A 778 14.66 47.33 5.48
CA ILE A 778 13.43 46.73 4.94
C ILE A 778 13.11 45.36 5.56
N PRO A 779 14.08 44.44 5.77
CA PRO A 779 13.80 43.17 6.44
C PRO A 779 13.35 43.35 7.89
N GLY A 780 13.91 44.34 8.61
CA GLY A 780 13.52 44.64 9.99
C GLY A 780 12.07 45.14 10.12
N ILE A 781 11.62 45.96 9.18
CA ILE A 781 10.23 46.47 9.15
C ILE A 781 9.24 45.36 8.78
N LEU A 782 9.60 44.46 7.85
CA LEU A 782 8.77 43.33 7.46
C LEU A 782 8.63 42.29 8.58
N VAL A 783 9.72 42.00 9.31
CA VAL A 783 9.69 41.10 10.47
C VAL A 783 8.88 41.70 11.63
N ALA A 784 9.01 43.00 11.89
CA ALA A 784 8.20 43.67 12.91
C ALA A 784 6.70 43.70 12.54
N GLY A 785 6.37 43.92 11.26
CA GLY A 785 4.99 43.85 10.75
C GLY A 785 4.41 42.43 10.84
N PHE A 786 5.20 41.40 10.54
CA PHE A 786 4.79 40.00 10.65
C PHE A 786 4.54 39.58 12.09
N ILE A 787 5.41 39.99 13.03
CA ILE A 787 5.23 39.72 14.47
C ILE A 787 4.00 40.45 15.00
N ALA A 788 3.75 41.70 14.60
CA ALA A 788 2.55 42.44 14.99
C ALA A 788 1.26 41.77 14.45
N ALA A 789 1.28 41.28 13.20
CA ALA A 789 0.16 40.55 12.61
C ALA A 789 -0.09 39.20 13.34
N LEU A 790 0.97 38.49 13.73
CA LEU A 790 0.88 37.23 14.47
C LEU A 790 0.33 37.43 15.89
N VAL A 791 0.72 38.53 16.56
CA VAL A 791 0.21 38.92 17.89
C VAL A 791 -1.27 39.34 17.80
N LEU A 792 -1.68 40.06 16.76
CA LEU A 792 -3.08 40.43 16.54
C LEU A 792 -3.94 39.20 16.18
N TYR A 793 -3.41 38.29 15.36
CA TYR A 793 -4.07 37.04 14.98
C TYR A 793 -4.26 36.08 16.18
N THR A 794 -3.24 35.95 17.03
CA THR A 794 -3.33 35.12 18.25
C THR A 794 -4.25 35.72 19.31
N ARG A 795 -4.28 37.06 19.45
CA ARG A 795 -5.22 37.75 20.34
C ARG A 795 -6.67 37.63 19.89
N ASP A 796 -6.93 37.74 18.60
CA ASP A 796 -8.27 37.59 18.01
C ASP A 796 -8.79 36.15 18.09
N ARG A 797 -7.91 35.16 17.95
CA ARG A 797 -8.23 33.73 18.13
C ARG A 797 -8.49 33.36 19.60
N TRP A 798 -7.86 34.05 20.54
CA TRP A 798 -8.10 33.83 21.98
C TRP A 798 -9.41 34.48 22.46
N ALA A 799 -9.84 35.57 21.82
CA ALA A 799 -11.11 36.24 22.10
C ALA A 799 -12.34 35.47 21.56
N ARG A 800 -12.16 34.65 20.52
CA ARG A 800 -13.20 33.79 19.93
C ARG A 800 -13.07 32.38 20.50
N GLY A 801 -13.64 32.16 21.68
CA GLY A 801 -13.57 30.89 22.41
C GLY A 801 -13.77 29.66 21.51
N THR A 802 -12.81 28.74 21.54
CA THR A 802 -12.89 27.45 20.84
C THR A 802 -13.93 26.53 21.50
N PRO A 803 -14.70 25.74 20.74
CA PRO A 803 -15.61 24.75 21.30
C PRO A 803 -14.83 23.63 21.99
N LYS A 804 -15.32 23.20 23.15
CA LYS A 804 -14.81 22.06 23.91
C LYS A 804 -14.94 20.78 23.08
N LEU A 805 -13.82 20.18 22.69
CA LEU A 805 -13.75 18.76 22.34
C LEU A 805 -13.57 17.97 23.63
N GLU A 806 -14.52 17.09 23.95
CA GLU A 806 -14.38 16.12 25.03
C GLU A 806 -13.24 15.12 24.74
N PRO A 807 -12.41 14.76 25.73
CA PRO A 807 -11.35 13.78 25.52
C PRO A 807 -11.91 12.36 25.64
N PHE A 808 -11.79 11.59 24.56
CA PHE A 808 -11.82 10.12 24.61
C PHE A 808 -10.60 9.64 25.41
N LEU A 809 -10.83 9.23 26.66
CA LEU A 809 -9.85 8.58 27.52
C LEU A 809 -9.51 7.18 26.99
N LEU A 810 -8.39 7.05 26.28
CA LEU A 810 -7.67 5.78 26.15
C LEU A 810 -6.88 5.57 27.45
N ARG A 811 -7.25 4.54 28.22
CA ARG A 811 -6.49 4.06 29.39
C ARG A 811 -5.11 3.60 28.93
N ALA A 812 -4.05 4.28 29.37
CA ALA A 812 -2.69 3.76 29.36
C ALA A 812 -2.55 2.65 30.42
N PRO A 813 -1.82 1.56 30.14
CA PRO A 813 -1.45 0.60 31.18
C PRO A 813 -0.34 1.19 32.04
N THR A 814 -0.55 1.17 33.36
CA THR A 814 0.41 1.52 34.39
C THR A 814 1.61 0.57 34.36
N SER A 815 2.81 1.10 34.15
CA SER A 815 4.07 0.41 34.35
C SER A 815 4.39 0.32 35.85
N SER A 816 4.24 -0.86 36.44
CA SER A 816 4.87 -1.18 37.73
C SER A 816 6.28 -1.69 37.45
N SER A 817 7.26 -0.89 37.86
CA SER A 817 8.64 -1.31 38.07
C SER A 817 8.70 -2.19 39.30
N ASP A 818 9.10 -3.46 39.15
CA ASP A 818 9.79 -4.28 40.15
C ASP A 818 10.18 -5.62 39.50
N LEU A 819 11.48 -5.93 39.51
CA LEU A 819 12.13 -7.25 39.44
C LEU A 819 13.64 -6.99 39.25
N GLU A 820 14.42 -7.07 40.31
CA GLU A 820 15.05 -8.29 40.82
C GLU A 820 16.17 -8.82 39.92
N THR A 821 17.35 -8.83 40.53
CA THR A 821 18.60 -9.44 40.09
C THR A 821 18.45 -10.96 39.96
N GLY A 822 18.54 -11.48 38.74
CA GLY A 822 18.64 -12.91 38.46
C GLY A 822 19.85 -13.23 37.57
N THR A 823 20.85 -13.89 38.14
CA THR A 823 22.02 -14.47 37.46
C THR A 823 21.63 -15.54 36.41
N PRO A 824 22.31 -15.65 35.26
CA PRO A 824 22.00 -16.67 34.28
C PRO A 824 22.62 -18.03 34.64
N ARG A 825 21.78 -19.06 34.53
CA ARG A 825 22.11 -20.48 34.66
C ARG A 825 22.60 -20.97 33.29
N ALA A 826 23.74 -21.65 33.29
CA ALA A 826 24.33 -22.26 32.10
C ALA A 826 23.48 -23.45 31.62
N GLU A 827 23.11 -23.44 30.34
CA GLU A 827 22.64 -24.62 29.61
C GLU A 827 23.71 -25.02 28.59
N SER A 828 24.18 -26.25 28.75
CA SER A 828 25.13 -26.94 27.89
C SER A 828 24.38 -27.62 26.75
N GLU A 829 24.65 -27.22 25.50
CA GLU A 829 24.25 -27.98 24.31
C GLU A 829 25.45 -28.73 23.74
N ASP A 830 25.40 -30.06 23.87
CA ASP A 830 26.26 -31.03 23.20
C ASP A 830 25.87 -31.13 21.71
N CYS A 831 26.73 -30.63 20.82
CA CYS A 831 26.66 -30.90 19.38
C CYS A 831 27.68 -31.98 19.00
N ARG A 832 27.18 -33.18 18.64
CA ARG A 832 27.97 -34.24 18.00
C ARG A 832 28.17 -33.94 16.52
N GLU A 833 29.44 -33.82 16.12
CA GLU A 833 29.90 -33.89 14.72
C GLU A 833 29.60 -35.26 14.08
N PRO A 834 29.45 -35.32 12.75
CA PRO A 834 29.85 -36.51 12.00
C PRO A 834 31.04 -36.23 11.09
N ALA A 835 31.93 -37.22 11.12
CA ALA A 835 33.22 -37.30 10.48
C ALA A 835 33.20 -37.18 8.94
N SER A 836 34.29 -36.59 8.46
CA SER A 836 34.80 -36.56 7.09
C SER A 836 35.25 -37.94 6.60
N LEU A 837 35.19 -38.16 5.27
CA LEU A 837 36.11 -38.95 4.42
C LEU A 837 35.68 -38.81 2.93
N PRO A 838 36.54 -39.12 1.93
CA PRO A 838 36.88 -38.17 0.87
C PRO A 838 36.40 -38.57 -0.52
N SER A 839 36.20 -37.58 -1.40
CA SER A 839 35.92 -37.78 -2.82
C SER A 839 37.19 -37.58 -3.66
N GLY A 840 37.57 -38.64 -4.38
CA GLY A 840 38.54 -38.61 -5.47
C GLY A 840 37.91 -39.10 -6.77
N LEU A 841 38.37 -38.50 -7.87
CA LEU A 841 38.41 -39.02 -9.24
C LEU A 841 37.11 -39.08 -10.08
N SER A 842 36.99 -38.05 -10.93
CA SER A 842 36.98 -38.09 -12.41
C SER A 842 36.16 -39.11 -13.21
N HIS A 843 35.55 -38.54 -14.26
CA HIS A 843 35.39 -39.04 -15.64
C HIS A 843 34.06 -39.72 -16.08
N THR A 844 33.39 -38.98 -16.97
CA THR A 844 32.85 -39.35 -18.30
C THR A 844 31.54 -40.12 -18.48
N GLN A 845 30.80 -39.58 -19.46
CA GLN A 845 29.97 -40.22 -20.49
C GLN A 845 28.47 -40.47 -20.21
N SER A 846 27.68 -39.62 -20.87
CA SER A 846 26.63 -39.96 -21.85
C SER A 846 26.01 -41.36 -21.82
N GLY A 847 24.67 -41.41 -21.75
CA GLY A 847 23.90 -42.59 -22.12
C GLY A 847 22.40 -42.40 -21.95
N THR A 848 21.71 -42.11 -23.05
CA THR A 848 20.26 -42.22 -23.28
C THR A 848 19.77 -43.67 -23.24
N CYS A 849 18.60 -43.93 -22.64
CA CYS A 849 17.54 -44.90 -23.02
C CYS A 849 16.44 -44.86 -21.93
N THR A 850 15.21 -44.39 -22.18
CA THR A 850 14.01 -45.09 -22.71
C THR A 850 13.55 -46.36 -21.98
N LEU A 851 12.27 -46.30 -21.57
CA LEU A 851 11.28 -47.39 -21.36
C LEU A 851 11.52 -48.38 -20.21
N ASP A 852 10.63 -48.38 -19.20
CA ASP A 852 9.49 -49.30 -19.23
C ASP A 852 8.44 -49.01 -18.14
N ALA A 853 7.20 -49.32 -18.51
CA ALA A 853 5.99 -49.26 -17.72
C ALA A 853 5.84 -50.51 -16.85
N TYR A 854 5.28 -50.35 -15.64
CA TYR A 854 4.47 -51.40 -15.01
C TYR A 854 3.41 -50.74 -14.12
N GLY A 855 2.15 -50.93 -14.50
CA GLY A 855 1.01 -50.71 -13.62
C GLY A 855 0.82 -51.88 -12.66
N ASN A 856 0.12 -51.63 -11.54
CA ASN A 856 -0.69 -52.62 -10.83
C ASN A 856 -1.55 -51.92 -9.75
N GLU A 857 -2.86 -52.04 -9.92
CA GLU A 857 -3.91 -51.99 -8.89
C GLU A 857 -4.80 -53.23 -9.15
N PRO A 858 -5.71 -53.66 -8.25
CA PRO A 858 -5.68 -53.60 -6.79
C PRO A 858 -6.06 -54.97 -6.17
N GLN A 859 -5.68 -55.22 -4.91
CA GLN A 859 -6.23 -56.36 -4.13
C GLN A 859 -7.00 -55.87 -2.90
N ARG A 860 -8.29 -56.23 -2.89
CA ARG A 860 -9.18 -56.25 -1.73
C ARG A 860 -8.73 -57.35 -0.76
N ILE A 861 -8.61 -57.02 0.52
CA ILE A 861 -8.81 -57.97 1.62
C ILE A 861 -9.66 -57.29 2.68
N ALA A 862 -10.76 -57.96 3.02
CA ALA A 862 -11.60 -57.70 4.17
C ALA A 862 -10.99 -58.40 5.39
N ASP A 863 -11.06 -57.75 6.55
CA ASP A 863 -11.20 -58.29 7.92
C ASP A 863 -11.12 -57.06 8.84
N GLY A 864 -12.04 -56.78 9.76
CA GLY A 864 -12.63 -57.69 10.74
C GLY A 864 -11.97 -57.44 12.09
N GLY A 865 -12.22 -56.29 12.73
CA GLY A 865 -11.60 -55.94 14.01
C GLY A 865 -12.34 -54.85 14.78
N ASN A 866 -13.25 -55.27 15.66
CA ASN A 866 -13.87 -54.42 16.69
C ASN A 866 -12.81 -53.99 17.71
N ILE A 867 -12.54 -52.68 17.80
CA ILE A 867 -11.85 -52.08 18.95
C ILE A 867 -12.76 -50.99 19.50
N ALA A 868 -13.30 -51.23 20.69
CA ALA A 868 -14.01 -50.26 21.49
C ALA A 868 -13.00 -49.22 22.01
N ILE A 869 -13.15 -47.96 21.59
CA ILE A 869 -12.41 -46.82 22.12
C ILE A 869 -13.32 -46.08 23.10
N ALA A 870 -12.95 -46.06 24.37
CA ALA A 870 -13.56 -45.26 25.41
C ALA A 870 -13.33 -43.76 25.16
N PRO A 871 -14.28 -42.87 25.53
CA PRO A 871 -14.13 -41.43 25.31
C PRO A 871 -13.11 -40.80 26.28
N PRO A 872 -12.31 -39.82 25.86
CA PRO A 872 -11.39 -39.12 26.76
C PRO A 872 -12.18 -38.16 27.68
N SER A 873 -11.93 -38.30 28.98
CA SER A 873 -12.36 -37.39 30.03
C SER A 873 -11.65 -36.05 29.89
N TYR A 874 -12.42 -34.97 29.69
CA TYR A 874 -11.93 -33.60 29.78
C TYR A 874 -11.71 -33.21 31.24
N HIS A 875 -10.46 -32.99 31.64
CA HIS A 875 -10.12 -32.22 32.84
C HIS A 875 -10.11 -30.72 32.49
N ALA A 876 -10.98 -29.96 33.13
CA ALA A 876 -10.92 -28.51 33.17
C ALA A 876 -9.80 -28.05 34.11
N PRO A 877 -8.95 -27.08 33.73
CA PRO A 877 -8.10 -26.39 34.69
C PRO A 877 -8.87 -25.22 35.32
N SER A 878 -8.79 -25.20 36.64
CA SER A 878 -9.24 -24.17 37.56
C SER A 878 -8.64 -22.80 37.27
N ILE A 879 -9.49 -21.79 37.37
CA ILE A 879 -9.18 -20.37 37.49
C ILE A 879 -8.37 -20.15 38.78
N VAL A 880 -7.23 -19.47 38.68
CA VAL A 880 -6.54 -18.82 39.80
C VAL A 880 -6.35 -17.37 39.40
N ASP A 881 -6.91 -16.48 40.23
CA ASP A 881 -6.84 -15.02 40.12
C ASP A 881 -5.42 -14.49 40.28
N VAL A 882 -5.03 -13.55 39.39
CA VAL A 882 -4.17 -12.37 39.66
C VAL A 882 -4.66 -11.22 38.80
#